data_AF-A0A0Q4U0B1-F1
#
_entry.id   AF-A0A0Q4U0B1-F1
#
_cell.length_a   1.000
_cell.length_b   1.000
_cell.length_c   1.000
_cell.angle_alpha   90.00
_cell.angle_beta   90.00
_cell.angle_gamma   90.00
#
_symmetry.space_group_name_H-M   'P 1'
#
loop_
_entity.id
_entity.type
_entity.pdbx_description
1 polymer ?
#
loop_
_entity_poly.entity_id
_entity_poly.type
_entity_poly.pdbx_seq_one_letter_code
_entity_poly.pdbx_strand_id
1 'polypeptide(L)'
;MKRRDFLIGASALGLASSSVAKAAVSPLQAPVAAPAGARIARVAIHPAIGFSRVGNSDAWFPAPEVPGLLDEPEGGFKDSEGRIKKQVQRFRLYGYDEEGRVVRELDASKGVRWSVHVANTKAAWYGFINALDQGPAAPGIPGTQRNPLVLADRRDDLLVIDPGIVEIGGISANAAGKDPACRMQGRFWNTLDVDLGHLRTDDNGRLLVFAANGISRTALPQNPVRDFTNNDGWHDDWCDGWVQARVEIDGASVPCEPAWIVCCGPKFAPQLEPIVTLYDAAREAMVELGHLKAPSDTVSFRRDVLPILRRAGTMQWVATSSFLGAAWNQIGDLSSPALIAKLARPHEEGRAMRQNVLQAFRRPGGEDQRAAAMPIMLGDGVNYPESQRTWLTLTPTQYRQLELWADGKFADDYEDAVADSVTRLDDLPLALRPEALTRAALDACSGGAFHPGVEITWPIRHAALYRGRDETKLPFRIKISDRPGLIQDLGLQLNATNVFAGNPAKPREGAPIGPQAPGDLTRWMGVPWQGDAFSCQAVLTASGFPTPVWWPALLPVDVLPETFYEHVMRTDLSDEERLRFYHARVPWARGAAGIGLHVEAGYTDGLRRMIELWTRMGVLVRRPGPKGLTGVPEVIYVETQRGSMDIAAPFPRR
;
A
#
# COMPACT_ATOMS: atom_id res chain seq x y z
N MET A 1 5.41 13.18 40.79
CA MET A 1 4.93 12.40 39.62
C MET A 1 4.42 13.37 38.57
N LYS A 2 5.08 13.47 37.41
CA LYS A 2 4.73 14.43 36.36
C LYS A 2 3.54 13.87 35.56
N ARG A 3 2.55 14.72 35.24
CA ARG A 3 1.30 14.38 34.50
C ARG A 3 1.50 13.69 33.14
N ARG A 4 2.73 13.60 32.62
CA ARG A 4 3.06 12.93 31.34
C ARG A 4 3.21 11.41 31.45
N ASP A 5 3.46 10.87 32.63
CA ASP A 5 3.71 9.43 32.80
C ASP A 5 2.40 8.60 32.85
N PHE A 6 1.26 9.25 33.04
CA PHE A 6 -0.05 8.58 33.13
C PHE A 6 -0.56 8.05 31.78
N LEU A 7 -0.16 8.66 30.66
CA LEU A 7 -0.59 8.21 29.32
C LEU A 7 0.27 7.08 28.75
N ILE A 8 1.52 6.94 29.22
CA ILE A 8 2.40 5.82 28.84
C ILE A 8 2.04 4.56 29.64
N GLY A 9 1.58 4.70 30.90
CA GLY A 9 1.14 3.57 31.72
C GLY A 9 -0.19 2.94 31.32
N ALA A 10 -1.08 3.70 30.64
CA ALA A 10 -2.38 3.20 30.20
C ALA A 10 -2.35 2.47 28.85
N SER A 11 -1.21 2.48 28.14
CA SER A 11 -1.05 1.80 26.83
C SER A 11 -0.63 0.33 26.95
N ALA A 12 -0.35 -0.17 28.16
CA ALA A 12 0.15 -1.52 28.42
C ALA A 12 -0.93 -2.55 28.79
N LEU A 13 -2.20 -2.15 28.88
CA LEU A 13 -3.31 -3.10 28.89
C LEU A 13 -3.64 -3.42 27.45
N GLY A 14 -3.24 -4.61 27.02
CA GLY A 14 -3.54 -5.15 25.68
C GLY A 14 -4.97 -4.79 25.30
N LEU A 15 -5.09 -4.02 24.23
CA LEU A 15 -6.36 -3.72 23.58
C LEU A 15 -6.93 -5.06 23.12
N ALA A 16 -7.70 -5.71 23.99
CA ALA A 16 -8.62 -6.75 23.61
C ALA A 16 -9.37 -6.22 22.40
N SER A 17 -9.19 -6.91 21.27
CA SER A 17 -9.73 -6.59 19.96
C SER A 17 -11.12 -5.96 20.10
N SER A 18 -11.20 -4.64 19.94
CA SER A 18 -12.50 -4.03 19.76
C SER A 18 -13.11 -4.67 18.52
N SER A 19 -14.41 -4.96 18.60
CA SER A 19 -15.28 -5.59 17.59
C SER A 19 -15.24 -4.98 16.17
N VAL A 20 -14.37 -3.99 15.93
CA VAL A 20 -14.24 -3.20 14.72
C VAL A 20 -13.30 -3.85 13.69
N ALA A 21 -12.23 -4.53 14.12
CA ALA A 21 -11.27 -5.17 13.20
C ALA A 21 -11.52 -6.69 13.13
N LYS A 22 -12.38 -7.10 12.19
CA LYS A 22 -12.55 -8.51 11.82
C LYS A 22 -11.60 -8.89 10.67
N ALA A 23 -10.92 -10.03 10.79
CA ALA A 23 -10.15 -10.62 9.70
C ALA A 23 -11.04 -10.86 8.47
N ALA A 24 -10.60 -10.38 7.31
CA ALA A 24 -11.32 -10.45 6.03
C ALA A 24 -11.08 -11.79 5.32
N VAL A 25 -11.38 -12.88 6.02
CA VAL A 25 -11.23 -14.26 5.56
C VAL A 25 -12.58 -14.97 5.60
N SER A 26 -12.77 -15.98 4.77
CA SER A 26 -14.00 -16.79 4.77
C SER A 26 -13.69 -18.23 4.31
N PRO A 27 -14.32 -19.25 4.93
CA PRO A 27 -14.19 -20.62 4.49
C PRO A 27 -14.96 -20.91 3.19
N LEU A 28 -15.91 -20.05 2.78
CA LEU A 28 -16.78 -20.26 1.61
C LEU A 28 -16.01 -20.53 0.31
N GLN A 29 -14.82 -19.94 0.18
CA GLN A 29 -13.96 -20.07 -0.99
C GLN A 29 -12.59 -20.67 -0.62
N ALA A 30 -12.51 -21.38 0.50
CA ALA A 30 -11.27 -21.98 0.94
C ALA A 30 -10.80 -23.06 -0.06
N PRO A 31 -9.51 -23.08 -0.42
CA PRO A 31 -8.94 -24.19 -1.18
C PRO A 31 -9.10 -25.51 -0.40
N VAL A 32 -9.29 -26.60 -1.13
CA VAL A 32 -9.35 -27.95 -0.54
C VAL A 32 -8.01 -28.26 0.12
N ALA A 33 -8.05 -28.77 1.36
CA ALA A 33 -6.85 -29.18 2.08
C ALA A 33 -6.15 -30.35 1.39
N ALA A 34 -4.81 -30.39 1.47
CA ALA A 34 -4.05 -31.55 1.01
C ALA A 34 -4.37 -32.78 1.88
N PRO A 35 -4.38 -34.00 1.31
CA PRO A 35 -4.49 -35.23 2.08
C PRO A 35 -3.35 -35.36 3.09
N ALA A 36 -3.60 -36.02 4.23
CA ALA A 36 -2.57 -36.30 5.21
C ALA A 36 -1.43 -37.11 4.56
N GLY A 37 -0.18 -36.65 4.75
CA GLY A 37 1.00 -37.30 4.17
C GLY A 37 1.23 -37.02 2.68
N ALA A 38 0.50 -36.09 2.06
CA ALA A 38 0.72 -35.70 0.66
C ALA A 38 2.19 -35.31 0.39
N ARG A 39 2.72 -35.75 -0.75
CA ARG A 39 4.08 -35.41 -1.19
C ARG A 39 4.13 -33.96 -1.67
N ILE A 40 5.25 -33.29 -1.40
CA ILE A 40 5.53 -31.97 -1.97
C ILE A 40 6.02 -32.17 -3.41
N ALA A 41 5.26 -31.65 -4.37
CA ALA A 41 5.62 -31.62 -5.79
C ALA A 41 6.27 -30.29 -6.20
N ARG A 42 5.91 -29.18 -5.54
CA ARG A 42 6.49 -27.85 -5.79
C ARG A 42 6.55 -27.02 -4.51
N VAL A 43 7.37 -25.97 -4.53
CA VAL A 43 7.50 -25.02 -3.43
C VAL A 43 7.36 -23.61 -3.98
N ALA A 44 6.68 -22.72 -3.24
CA ALA A 44 6.53 -21.33 -3.64
C ALA A 44 6.75 -20.38 -2.47
N ILE A 45 7.26 -19.19 -2.80
CA ILE A 45 7.48 -18.09 -1.85
C ILE A 45 6.19 -17.28 -1.67
N HIS A 46 5.87 -16.94 -0.42
CA HIS A 46 4.71 -16.10 -0.07
C HIS A 46 5.09 -14.97 0.91
N PRO A 47 4.51 -13.76 0.79
CA PRO A 47 3.54 -13.35 -0.23
C PRO A 47 4.12 -13.36 -1.65
N ALA A 48 3.26 -13.44 -2.67
CA ALA A 48 3.72 -13.39 -4.07
C ALA A 48 4.33 -12.03 -4.44
N ILE A 49 3.78 -10.96 -3.86
CA ILE A 49 4.29 -9.59 -3.94
C ILE A 49 4.28 -9.04 -2.52
N GLY A 50 5.45 -8.65 -2.03
CA GLY A 50 5.65 -8.15 -0.67
C GLY A 50 5.99 -6.67 -0.63
N PHE A 51 5.74 -6.02 0.51
CA PHE A 51 5.98 -4.59 0.70
C PHE A 51 6.71 -4.30 2.01
N SER A 52 7.94 -3.80 1.88
CA SER A 52 8.68 -3.18 2.97
C SER A 52 8.60 -1.66 2.86
N ARG A 53 8.60 -0.96 3.99
CA ARG A 53 8.49 0.50 4.02
C ARG A 53 9.66 1.14 4.73
N VAL A 54 10.21 2.18 4.12
CA VAL A 54 11.33 2.96 4.66
C VAL A 54 10.96 3.59 6.01
N GLY A 55 11.97 3.78 6.84
CA GLY A 55 11.87 4.35 8.17
C GLY A 55 13.28 4.69 8.65
N ASN A 56 13.44 5.79 9.39
CA ASN A 56 14.74 6.26 9.86
C ASN A 56 15.13 5.74 11.26
N SER A 57 14.31 4.85 11.86
CA SER A 57 14.64 4.14 13.09
C SER A 57 15.32 2.80 12.80
N ASP A 58 16.13 2.33 13.76
CA ASP A 58 16.65 0.95 13.78
C ASP A 58 15.58 -0.06 14.22
N ALA A 59 14.52 0.41 14.90
CA ALA A 59 13.37 -0.40 15.26
C ALA A 59 12.46 -0.64 14.05
N TRP A 60 11.75 -1.76 14.08
CA TRP A 60 10.94 -2.23 12.97
C TRP A 60 9.76 -3.08 13.46
N PHE A 61 8.81 -3.33 12.57
CA PHE A 61 7.67 -4.22 12.79
C PHE A 61 7.34 -4.99 11.51
N PRO A 62 6.70 -6.17 11.59
CA PRO A 62 6.36 -6.94 10.40
C PRO A 62 5.28 -6.26 9.57
N ALA A 63 5.32 -6.45 8.25
CA ALA A 63 4.20 -6.15 7.37
C ALA A 63 2.95 -6.97 7.75
N PRO A 64 1.73 -6.51 7.41
CA PRO A 64 0.51 -7.25 7.68
C PRO A 64 0.54 -8.67 7.08
N GLU A 65 0.12 -9.67 7.86
CA GLU A 65 0.06 -11.07 7.40
C GLU A 65 -1.36 -11.63 7.31
N VAL A 66 -2.36 -10.94 7.88
CA VAL A 66 -3.77 -11.35 7.85
C VAL A 66 -4.63 -10.22 7.27
N PRO A 67 -5.41 -10.47 6.20
CA PRO A 67 -6.27 -9.46 5.60
C PRO A 67 -7.23 -8.83 6.62
N GLY A 68 -7.33 -7.50 6.63
CA GLY A 68 -8.22 -6.76 7.53
C GLY A 68 -7.72 -6.61 8.97
N LEU A 69 -6.56 -7.17 9.34
CA LEU A 69 -5.92 -6.97 10.64
C LEU A 69 -4.68 -6.07 10.48
N LEU A 70 -4.74 -4.87 11.07
CA LEU A 70 -3.69 -3.85 11.00
C LEU A 70 -3.36 -3.34 12.39
N ASP A 71 -2.53 -4.10 13.10
CA ASP A 71 -2.22 -3.83 14.50
C ASP A 71 -1.19 -2.71 14.67
N GLU A 72 -1.29 -2.02 15.81
CA GLU A 72 -0.26 -1.07 16.23
C GLU A 72 0.89 -1.87 16.86
N PRO A 73 2.13 -1.74 16.37
CA PRO A 73 3.26 -2.44 16.96
C PRO A 73 3.55 -1.90 18.36
N GLU A 74 4.26 -2.70 19.17
CA GLU A 74 4.67 -2.29 20.51
C GLU A 74 5.44 -0.95 20.46
N GLY A 75 5.04 -0.01 21.32
CA GLY A 75 5.59 1.35 21.35
C GLY A 75 5.19 2.25 20.17
N GLY A 76 4.23 1.83 19.34
CA GLY A 76 3.71 2.61 18.22
C GLY A 76 4.62 2.62 16.98
N PHE A 77 4.26 3.43 15.99
CA PHE A 77 4.93 3.45 14.67
C PHE A 77 6.21 4.30 14.62
N LYS A 78 6.48 5.09 15.66
CA LYS A 78 7.75 5.78 15.87
C LYS A 78 8.42 5.33 17.16
N ASP A 79 9.74 5.44 17.21
CA ASP A 79 10.51 5.23 18.44
C ASP A 79 10.44 6.45 19.38
N SER A 80 11.10 6.35 20.54
CA SER A 80 11.18 7.40 21.56
C SER A 80 11.90 8.67 21.07
N GLU A 81 12.68 8.59 20.00
CA GLU A 81 13.35 9.74 19.38
C GLU A 81 12.50 10.37 18.25
N GLY A 82 11.27 9.87 18.05
CA GLY A 82 10.38 10.33 17.00
C GLY A 82 10.79 9.88 15.60
N ARG A 83 11.65 8.87 15.48
CA ARG A 83 12.04 8.27 14.19
C ARG A 83 11.01 7.21 13.79
N ILE A 84 10.69 7.12 12.50
CA ILE A 84 9.72 6.18 11.96
C ILE A 84 10.33 4.77 11.93
N LYS A 85 9.62 3.79 12.52
CA LYS A 85 9.98 2.37 12.45
C LYS A 85 9.80 1.84 11.04
N LYS A 86 10.69 0.94 10.61
CA LYS A 86 10.56 0.27 9.32
C LYS A 86 9.44 -0.77 9.36
N GLN A 87 8.66 -0.86 8.28
CA GLN A 87 7.80 -2.02 8.05
C GLN A 87 8.59 -3.05 7.24
N VAL A 88 8.63 -4.30 7.69
CA VAL A 88 9.49 -5.33 7.12
C VAL A 88 8.66 -6.49 6.58
N GLN A 89 8.79 -6.77 5.29
CA GLN A 89 8.19 -7.94 4.69
C GLN A 89 8.92 -9.21 5.14
N ARG A 90 8.14 -10.14 5.68
CA ARG A 90 8.55 -11.52 5.92
C ARG A 90 8.10 -12.41 4.77
N PHE A 91 9.01 -13.20 4.22
CA PHE A 91 8.74 -14.20 3.19
C PHE A 91 8.84 -15.61 3.76
N ARG A 92 7.87 -16.45 3.38
CA ARG A 92 7.68 -17.83 3.83
C ARG A 92 7.68 -18.77 2.63
N LEU A 93 7.97 -20.03 2.87
CA LEU A 93 7.96 -21.08 1.85
C LEU A 93 6.83 -22.06 2.13
N TYR A 94 6.01 -22.35 1.13
CA TYR A 94 4.96 -23.35 1.23
C TYR A 94 5.18 -24.46 0.20
N GLY A 95 5.12 -25.70 0.67
CA GLY A 95 5.11 -26.88 -0.19
C GLY A 95 3.68 -27.18 -0.67
N TYR A 96 3.56 -27.56 -1.93
CA TYR A 96 2.30 -27.92 -2.58
C TYR A 96 2.37 -29.31 -3.21
N ASP A 97 1.24 -30.00 -3.25
CA ASP A 97 1.08 -31.23 -4.00
C ASP A 97 0.88 -30.99 -5.50
N GLU A 98 0.73 -32.08 -6.26
CA GLU A 98 0.54 -32.03 -7.71
C GLU A 98 -0.71 -31.25 -8.09
N GLU A 99 -1.78 -31.30 -7.30
CA GLU A 99 -3.06 -30.66 -7.63
C GLU A 99 -3.02 -29.14 -7.47
N GLY A 100 -2.36 -28.60 -6.45
CA GLY A 100 -2.74 -27.25 -6.05
C GLY A 100 -2.62 -26.92 -4.57
N ARG A 101 -2.63 -27.95 -3.72
CA ARG A 101 -3.05 -27.84 -2.33
C ARG A 101 -1.83 -27.67 -1.44
N VAL A 102 -1.98 -26.85 -0.41
CA VAL A 102 -0.90 -26.55 0.54
C VAL A 102 -0.68 -27.78 1.42
N VAL A 103 0.54 -28.30 1.44
CA VAL A 103 0.95 -29.46 2.24
C VAL A 103 1.47 -29.01 3.61
N ARG A 104 2.38 -28.02 3.63
CA ARG A 104 2.97 -27.42 4.84
C ARG A 104 3.78 -26.16 4.52
N GLU A 105 4.03 -25.34 5.54
CA GLU A 105 5.13 -24.37 5.52
C GLU A 105 6.47 -25.12 5.65
N LEU A 106 7.51 -24.62 4.97
CA LEU A 106 8.87 -25.11 5.08
C LEU A 106 9.73 -24.11 5.86
N ASP A 107 10.63 -24.64 6.69
CA ASP A 107 11.53 -23.88 7.55
C ASP A 107 13.01 -24.17 7.23
N ALA A 108 13.91 -23.59 8.02
CA ALA A 108 15.36 -23.75 7.90
C ALA A 108 15.84 -25.21 7.90
N SER A 109 15.08 -26.17 8.42
CA SER A 109 15.44 -27.60 8.38
C SER A 109 15.52 -28.15 6.96
N LYS A 110 15.03 -27.39 5.96
CA LYS A 110 15.10 -27.71 4.54
C LYS A 110 16.26 -27.02 3.82
N GLY A 111 17.33 -26.62 4.53
CA GLY A 111 18.52 -26.05 3.90
C GLY A 111 18.21 -24.79 3.08
N VAL A 112 17.29 -23.95 3.57
CA VAL A 112 16.76 -22.80 2.81
C VAL A 112 17.88 -21.80 2.51
N ARG A 113 18.03 -21.46 1.22
CA ARG A 113 18.87 -20.35 0.76
C ARG A 113 18.06 -19.38 -0.07
N TRP A 114 18.16 -18.11 0.27
CA TRP A 114 17.47 -16.99 -0.38
C TRP A 114 18.44 -16.20 -1.24
N SER A 115 17.95 -15.74 -2.39
CA SER A 115 18.64 -14.80 -3.27
C SER A 115 17.67 -13.67 -3.61
N VAL A 116 18.12 -12.42 -3.48
CA VAL A 116 17.30 -11.22 -3.73
C VAL A 116 18.08 -10.28 -4.64
N HIS A 117 17.43 -9.76 -5.68
CA HIS A 117 17.99 -8.72 -6.53
C HIS A 117 16.96 -7.61 -6.67
N VAL A 118 17.27 -6.46 -6.07
CA VAL A 118 16.46 -5.23 -6.17
C VAL A 118 17.28 -4.16 -6.86
N ALA A 119 16.61 -3.20 -7.51
CA ALA A 119 17.27 -2.02 -8.05
C ALA A 119 16.37 -0.79 -7.96
N ASN A 120 16.96 0.39 -8.12
CA ASN A 120 16.23 1.63 -8.38
C ASN A 120 16.59 2.14 -9.78
N THR A 121 15.60 2.18 -10.67
CA THR A 121 15.77 2.67 -12.04
C THR A 121 14.92 3.92 -12.33
N LYS A 122 14.39 4.59 -11.29
CA LYS A 122 13.54 5.79 -11.42
C LYS A 122 14.21 6.91 -12.20
N ALA A 123 15.48 7.20 -11.91
CA ALA A 123 16.23 8.28 -12.56
C ALA A 123 16.57 7.96 -14.03
N ALA A 124 16.62 6.66 -14.37
CA ALA A 124 16.87 6.19 -15.72
C ALA A 124 15.60 6.11 -16.59
N TRP A 125 14.42 6.16 -15.97
CA TRP A 125 13.14 5.96 -16.63
C TRP A 125 12.59 7.23 -17.31
N TYR A 126 11.41 7.09 -17.91
CA TYR A 126 10.64 8.19 -18.47
C TYR A 126 9.87 8.93 -17.36
N GLY A 127 9.65 10.22 -17.58
CA GLY A 127 8.86 11.04 -16.69
C GLY A 127 7.39 10.63 -16.70
N PHE A 128 6.75 10.71 -15.53
CA PHE A 128 5.33 10.40 -15.39
C PHE A 128 4.50 11.68 -15.59
N ILE A 129 3.41 11.56 -16.35
CA ILE A 129 2.41 12.63 -16.51
C ILE A 129 1.03 12.09 -16.15
N ASN A 130 0.60 11.01 -16.81
CA ASN A 130 -0.61 10.25 -16.47
C ASN A 130 -0.44 8.77 -16.86
N ALA A 131 -1.40 7.94 -16.45
CA ALA A 131 -1.46 6.54 -16.86
C ALA A 131 -1.71 6.41 -18.37
N LEU A 132 -0.97 5.51 -19.03
CA LEU A 132 -0.95 5.40 -20.50
C LEU A 132 -2.00 4.42 -21.07
N ASP A 133 -2.87 3.87 -20.23
CA ASP A 133 -3.76 2.74 -20.52
C ASP A 133 -5.26 3.08 -20.42
N GLN A 134 -5.62 4.35 -20.37
CA GLN A 134 -7.00 4.82 -20.22
C GLN A 134 -7.79 4.93 -21.53
N GLY A 135 -7.14 4.79 -22.67
CA GLY A 135 -7.76 4.93 -23.99
C GLY A 135 -8.26 6.36 -24.29
N PRO A 136 -9.23 6.52 -25.22
CA PRO A 136 -9.69 7.84 -25.68
C PRO A 136 -10.33 8.73 -24.61
N ALA A 137 -10.85 8.15 -23.53
CA ALA A 137 -11.51 8.89 -22.46
C ALA A 137 -10.52 9.73 -21.62
N ALA A 138 -9.26 9.31 -21.52
CA ALA A 138 -8.19 10.07 -20.90
C ALA A 138 -6.84 9.70 -21.54
N PRO A 139 -6.55 10.15 -22.77
CA PRO A 139 -5.41 9.69 -23.54
C PRO A 139 -4.07 9.78 -22.77
N GLY A 140 -3.18 8.82 -23.00
CA GLY A 140 -1.85 8.86 -22.40
C GLY A 140 -1.02 10.03 -22.97
N ILE A 141 -0.45 10.86 -22.10
CA ILE A 141 0.41 11.98 -22.48
C ILE A 141 1.86 11.48 -22.58
N PRO A 142 2.55 11.65 -23.73
CA PRO A 142 3.92 11.21 -23.88
C PRO A 142 4.88 11.85 -22.87
N GLY A 143 5.66 11.02 -22.16
CA GLY A 143 6.68 11.45 -21.20
C GLY A 143 8.09 11.32 -21.77
N THR A 144 8.94 12.33 -21.61
CA THR A 144 10.35 12.27 -22.01
C THR A 144 11.19 11.45 -21.01
N GLN A 145 12.37 10.99 -21.42
CA GLN A 145 13.33 10.40 -20.46
C GLN A 145 13.65 11.42 -19.35
N ARG A 146 13.70 10.96 -18.11
CA ARG A 146 14.38 11.68 -17.02
C ARG A 146 15.87 11.67 -17.30
N ASN A 147 16.57 12.70 -16.84
CA ASN A 147 17.97 12.95 -17.13
C ASN A 147 18.28 12.86 -18.64
N PRO A 148 17.56 13.61 -19.51
CA PRO A 148 17.67 13.46 -20.96
C PRO A 148 19.03 13.90 -21.51
N LEU A 149 19.82 14.64 -20.72
CA LEU A 149 21.16 15.08 -21.07
C LEU A 149 22.25 14.01 -20.83
N VAL A 150 21.92 12.90 -20.17
CA VAL A 150 22.85 11.79 -19.96
C VAL A 150 22.87 10.89 -21.21
N LEU A 151 24.05 10.79 -21.83
CA LEU A 151 24.29 9.96 -23.02
C LEU A 151 23.93 8.49 -22.77
N ALA A 152 23.39 7.83 -23.80
CA ALA A 152 22.83 6.48 -23.70
C ALA A 152 23.81 5.44 -23.11
N ASP A 153 25.08 5.49 -23.52
CA ASP A 153 26.17 4.60 -23.05
C ASP A 153 26.61 4.87 -21.61
N ARG A 154 26.14 5.96 -21.00
CA ARG A 154 26.45 6.36 -19.61
C ARG A 154 25.26 6.23 -18.66
N ARG A 155 24.07 5.91 -19.17
CA ARG A 155 22.83 5.91 -18.37
C ARG A 155 22.85 4.86 -17.26
N ASP A 156 23.35 3.67 -17.56
CA ASP A 156 23.43 2.57 -16.57
C ASP A 156 24.29 3.00 -15.37
N ASP A 157 25.57 3.34 -15.61
CA ASP A 157 26.52 3.78 -14.59
C ASP A 157 26.07 5.00 -13.75
N LEU A 158 25.33 5.93 -14.37
CA LEU A 158 25.00 7.20 -13.73
C LEU A 158 23.61 7.20 -13.07
N LEU A 159 22.65 6.42 -13.57
CA LEU A 159 21.24 6.57 -13.23
C LEU A 159 20.62 5.34 -12.58
N VAL A 160 21.24 4.16 -12.70
CA VAL A 160 20.74 2.91 -12.11
C VAL A 160 21.46 2.65 -10.79
N ILE A 161 20.70 2.45 -9.72
CA ILE A 161 21.25 1.98 -8.45
C ILE A 161 21.00 0.48 -8.38
N ASP A 162 22.05 -0.30 -8.66
CA ASP A 162 22.01 -1.77 -8.66
C ASP A 162 23.07 -2.35 -7.71
N PRO A 163 22.68 -3.04 -6.62
CA PRO A 163 23.57 -3.78 -5.74
C PRO A 163 23.93 -5.18 -6.26
N GLY A 164 23.28 -5.66 -7.33
CA GLY A 164 23.34 -7.04 -7.78
C GLY A 164 22.56 -8.00 -6.87
N ILE A 165 22.86 -9.29 -7.00
CA ILE A 165 22.22 -10.36 -6.22
C ILE A 165 22.86 -10.43 -4.82
N VAL A 166 22.02 -10.38 -3.79
CA VAL A 166 22.41 -10.60 -2.39
C VAL A 166 21.80 -11.91 -1.90
N GLU A 167 22.62 -12.75 -1.25
CA GLU A 167 22.21 -14.06 -0.76
C GLU A 167 22.25 -14.14 0.77
N ILE A 168 21.33 -14.91 1.35
CA ILE A 168 21.29 -15.18 2.79
C ILE A 168 20.69 -16.57 3.07
N GLY A 169 21.13 -17.22 4.14
CA GLY A 169 20.60 -18.51 4.58
C GLY A 169 20.87 -18.78 6.06
N GLY A 170 20.23 -19.81 6.59
CA GLY A 170 20.32 -20.17 8.01
C GLY A 170 19.32 -19.44 8.92
N ILE A 171 19.37 -19.75 10.21
CA ILE A 171 18.48 -19.18 11.23
C ILE A 171 19.09 -17.92 11.83
N SER A 172 18.26 -16.91 12.11
CA SER A 172 18.67 -15.65 12.75
C SER A 172 19.90 -14.99 12.12
N ALA A 173 20.09 -15.18 10.81
CA ALA A 173 21.22 -14.64 10.08
C ALA A 173 21.10 -13.12 9.97
N ASN A 174 22.23 -12.43 10.15
CA ASN A 174 22.32 -10.97 10.17
C ASN A 174 21.31 -10.30 11.13
N ALA A 175 21.06 -10.87 12.32
CA ALA A 175 20.07 -10.34 13.27
C ALA A 175 20.24 -8.85 13.60
N ALA A 176 21.48 -8.34 13.62
CA ALA A 176 21.79 -6.92 13.85
C ALA A 176 21.64 -6.03 12.58
N GLY A 177 21.55 -6.61 11.38
CA GLY A 177 21.46 -5.88 10.11
C GLY A 177 22.72 -5.13 9.72
N LYS A 178 23.89 -5.57 10.17
CA LYS A 178 25.16 -4.86 9.99
C LYS A 178 26.16 -5.63 9.13
N ASP A 179 25.83 -6.85 8.71
CA ASP A 179 26.68 -7.64 7.84
C ASP A 179 26.75 -7.00 6.44
N PRO A 180 27.93 -6.56 5.97
CA PRO A 180 28.09 -6.00 4.62
C PRO A 180 27.70 -6.96 3.51
N ALA A 181 27.84 -8.28 3.71
CA ALA A 181 27.47 -9.28 2.70
C ALA A 181 25.95 -9.38 2.50
N CYS A 182 25.16 -8.91 3.46
CA CYS A 182 23.70 -8.90 3.40
C CYS A 182 23.12 -7.50 3.04
N ARG A 183 23.98 -6.53 2.73
CA ARG A 183 23.61 -5.14 2.43
C ARG A 183 23.36 -4.98 0.93
N MET A 184 22.25 -4.35 0.57
CA MET A 184 21.88 -4.05 -0.82
C MET A 184 22.30 -2.60 -1.13
N GLN A 185 23.59 -2.37 -1.43
CA GLN A 185 24.13 -1.03 -1.73
C GLN A 185 24.55 -0.91 -3.21
N GLY A 186 24.02 0.08 -3.91
CA GLY A 186 24.45 0.47 -5.25
C GLY A 186 25.10 1.86 -5.25
N ARG A 187 25.28 2.43 -6.45
CA ARG A 187 25.77 3.80 -6.64
C ARG A 187 24.86 4.60 -7.55
N PHE A 188 24.74 5.89 -7.27
CA PHE A 188 24.12 6.87 -8.15
C PHE A 188 25.18 7.87 -8.60
N TRP A 189 25.13 8.26 -9.88
CA TRP A 189 26.07 9.22 -10.49
C TRP A 189 27.55 8.83 -10.37
N ASN A 190 27.85 7.54 -10.22
CA ASN A 190 29.16 6.97 -9.88
C ASN A 190 29.80 7.42 -8.56
N THR A 191 29.29 8.47 -7.91
CA THR A 191 29.94 9.13 -6.78
C THR A 191 29.17 9.03 -5.48
N LEU A 192 27.87 8.69 -5.53
CA LEU A 192 27.01 8.60 -4.35
C LEU A 192 26.70 7.15 -4.04
N ASP A 193 27.22 6.63 -2.92
CA ASP A 193 26.77 5.34 -2.40
C ASP A 193 25.31 5.46 -1.91
N VAL A 194 24.46 4.52 -2.34
CA VAL A 194 23.03 4.50 -1.99
C VAL A 194 22.67 3.12 -1.46
N ASP A 195 22.16 3.09 -0.23
CA ASP A 195 21.58 1.89 0.36
C ASP A 195 20.15 1.69 -0.12
N LEU A 196 19.82 0.48 -0.56
CA LEU A 196 18.47 0.05 -0.88
C LEU A 196 17.87 -0.84 0.22
N GLY A 197 18.68 -1.24 1.21
CA GLY A 197 18.24 -2.02 2.37
C GLY A 197 19.22 -3.13 2.75
N HIS A 198 18.73 -4.13 3.49
CA HIS A 198 19.49 -5.33 3.84
C HIS A 198 18.58 -6.54 4.08
N LEU A 199 19.17 -7.73 4.05
CA LEU A 199 18.47 -8.99 4.33
C LEU A 199 18.75 -9.48 5.75
N ARG A 200 17.75 -10.11 6.37
CA ARG A 200 17.91 -10.93 7.59
C ARG A 200 17.12 -12.22 7.45
N THR A 201 17.37 -13.20 8.33
CA THR A 201 16.45 -14.32 8.53
C THR A 201 15.94 -14.36 9.95
N ASP A 202 14.71 -14.83 10.16
CA ASP A 202 14.17 -15.09 11.49
C ASP A 202 14.67 -16.43 12.07
N ASP A 203 14.20 -16.77 13.26
CA ASP A 203 14.50 -18.01 13.98
C ASP A 203 14.09 -19.29 13.21
N ASN A 204 13.19 -19.18 12.24
CA ASN A 204 12.74 -20.26 11.37
C ASN A 204 13.41 -20.25 9.99
N GLY A 205 14.36 -19.34 9.75
CA GLY A 205 15.02 -19.16 8.45
C GLY A 205 14.13 -18.48 7.39
N ARG A 206 13.03 -17.85 7.80
CA ARG A 206 12.18 -17.05 6.91
C ARG A 206 12.93 -15.77 6.56
N LEU A 207 12.85 -15.35 5.30
CA LEU A 207 13.51 -14.15 4.84
C LEU A 207 12.79 -12.90 5.36
N LEU A 208 13.56 -11.93 5.84
CA LEU A 208 13.12 -10.59 6.18
C LEU A 208 13.85 -9.60 5.27
N VAL A 209 13.11 -8.85 4.45
CA VAL A 209 13.69 -7.81 3.58
C VAL A 209 13.46 -6.44 4.21
N PHE A 210 14.53 -5.78 4.63
CA PHE A 210 14.44 -4.44 5.22
C PHE A 210 14.64 -3.39 4.14
N ALA A 211 13.75 -2.40 4.08
CA ALA A 211 13.94 -1.22 3.25
C ALA A 211 14.97 -0.24 3.85
N ALA A 212 15.50 0.64 3.01
CA ALA A 212 16.41 1.71 3.39
C ALA A 212 15.77 2.79 4.28
N ASN A 213 16.48 3.91 4.48
CA ASN A 213 16.20 4.89 5.53
C ASN A 213 15.28 6.05 5.10
N GLY A 214 14.84 6.08 3.84
CA GLY A 214 14.04 7.15 3.25
C GLY A 214 14.87 8.38 2.85
N ILE A 215 16.12 8.16 2.43
CA ILE A 215 17.08 9.21 2.05
C ILE A 215 16.97 9.50 0.54
N SER A 216 16.72 10.77 0.23
CA SER A 216 16.71 11.29 -1.13
C SER A 216 17.74 12.40 -1.28
N ARG A 217 18.53 12.38 -2.36
CA ARG A 217 19.58 13.37 -2.62
C ARG A 217 19.70 13.67 -4.11
N THR A 218 20.39 14.75 -4.43
CA THR A 218 20.79 15.09 -5.79
C THR A 218 22.30 15.02 -5.97
N ALA A 219 22.73 14.58 -7.15
CA ALA A 219 24.14 14.62 -7.57
C ALA A 219 24.58 16.00 -8.10
N LEU A 220 23.63 16.93 -8.32
CA LEU A 220 23.89 18.23 -8.91
C LEU A 220 23.91 19.34 -7.84
N PRO A 221 24.86 20.29 -7.91
CA PRO A 221 24.91 21.41 -6.96
C PRO A 221 23.70 22.33 -7.13
N GLN A 222 23.12 22.80 -6.02
CA GLN A 222 22.01 23.77 -6.00
C GLN A 222 20.80 23.35 -6.86
N ASN A 223 20.43 22.07 -6.79
CA ASN A 223 19.37 21.50 -7.61
C ASN A 223 18.10 21.19 -6.76
N PRO A 224 17.28 22.18 -6.41
CA PRO A 224 16.07 21.95 -5.63
C PRO A 224 15.02 21.19 -6.46
N VAL A 225 14.18 20.40 -5.79
CA VAL A 225 12.98 19.81 -6.40
C VAL A 225 12.06 20.92 -6.92
N ARG A 226 11.53 20.72 -8.12
CA ARG A 226 10.65 21.68 -8.83
C ARG A 226 9.34 21.06 -9.28
N ASP A 227 9.31 19.74 -9.43
CA ASP A 227 8.15 18.98 -9.87
C ASP A 227 7.87 17.85 -8.88
N PHE A 228 6.63 17.39 -8.79
CA PHE A 228 6.24 16.33 -7.86
C PHE A 228 6.79 14.96 -8.25
N THR A 229 7.04 14.71 -9.54
CA THR A 229 7.47 13.38 -10.04
C THR A 229 8.80 13.38 -10.78
N ASN A 230 9.18 14.45 -11.48
CA ASN A 230 10.24 14.42 -12.49
C ASN A 230 11.34 15.44 -12.19
N ASN A 231 12.35 15.04 -11.41
CA ASN A 231 13.47 15.91 -11.05
C ASN A 231 14.81 15.30 -11.49
N ASP A 232 15.44 15.91 -12.50
CA ASP A 232 16.73 15.45 -13.01
C ASP A 232 17.85 15.59 -11.96
N GLY A 233 18.79 14.65 -11.99
CA GLY A 233 19.91 14.58 -11.06
C GLY A 233 19.53 14.13 -9.65
N TRP A 234 18.27 13.74 -9.40
CA TRP A 234 17.80 13.22 -8.11
C TRP A 234 17.72 11.70 -8.09
N HIS A 235 17.93 11.14 -6.91
CA HIS A 235 17.62 9.75 -6.58
C HIS A 235 16.87 9.68 -5.24
N ASP A 236 16.27 8.53 -4.97
CA ASP A 236 15.85 8.10 -3.64
C ASP A 236 16.37 6.69 -3.35
N ASP A 237 15.96 6.10 -2.24
CA ASP A 237 16.36 4.78 -1.77
C ASP A 237 15.22 3.75 -1.82
N TRP A 238 14.20 4.01 -2.64
CA TRP A 238 13.20 3.00 -2.98
C TRP A 238 13.81 1.97 -3.93
N CYS A 239 13.25 0.78 -3.95
CA CYS A 239 13.65 -0.25 -4.92
C CYS A 239 12.57 -1.30 -5.03
N ASP A 240 12.69 -2.14 -6.06
CA ASP A 240 11.91 -3.37 -6.15
C ASP A 240 12.69 -4.43 -6.92
N GLY A 241 12.27 -5.68 -6.81
CA GLY A 241 12.86 -6.76 -7.56
C GLY A 241 12.42 -8.14 -7.10
N TRP A 242 13.01 -9.17 -7.70
CA TRP A 242 12.61 -10.55 -7.45
C TRP A 242 13.22 -11.11 -6.17
N VAL A 243 12.51 -12.06 -5.57
CA VAL A 243 12.93 -12.89 -4.45
C VAL A 243 12.89 -14.35 -4.89
N GLN A 244 14.02 -15.02 -4.81
CA GLN A 244 14.18 -16.43 -5.16
C GLN A 244 14.68 -17.25 -3.96
N ALA A 245 14.43 -18.55 -3.99
CA ALA A 245 14.89 -19.47 -2.96
C ALA A 245 15.13 -20.87 -3.52
N ARG A 246 16.02 -21.62 -2.84
CA ARG A 246 16.21 -23.05 -3.01
C ARG A 246 16.03 -23.77 -1.68
N VAL A 247 15.47 -24.97 -1.75
CA VAL A 247 15.27 -25.86 -0.59
C VAL A 247 15.72 -27.28 -0.88
N GLU A 248 15.98 -28.05 0.16
CA GLU A 248 16.27 -29.48 0.11
C GLU A 248 15.00 -30.30 0.34
N ILE A 249 14.63 -31.10 -0.66
CA ILE A 249 13.51 -32.05 -0.60
C ILE A 249 14.02 -33.39 -1.10
N ASP A 250 13.83 -34.45 -0.30
CA ASP A 250 14.25 -35.82 -0.62
C ASP A 250 15.74 -35.93 -1.06
N GLY A 251 16.61 -35.08 -0.48
CA GLY A 251 18.05 -35.03 -0.81
C GLY A 251 18.40 -34.24 -2.08
N ALA A 252 17.42 -33.64 -2.77
CA ALA A 252 17.62 -32.81 -3.96
C ALA A 252 17.41 -31.32 -3.65
N SER A 253 18.22 -30.45 -4.27
CA SER A 253 18.03 -28.99 -4.23
C SER A 253 16.98 -28.56 -5.27
N VAL A 254 15.84 -28.09 -4.80
CA VAL A 254 14.68 -27.71 -5.61
C VAL A 254 14.53 -26.18 -5.62
N PRO A 255 14.42 -25.53 -6.80
CA PRO A 255 14.09 -24.11 -6.87
C PRO A 255 12.62 -23.87 -6.48
N CYS A 256 12.37 -22.78 -5.77
CA CYS A 256 11.02 -22.35 -5.41
C CYS A 256 10.45 -21.42 -6.48
N GLU A 257 9.13 -21.42 -6.66
CA GLU A 257 8.45 -20.38 -7.44
C GLU A 257 8.72 -19.00 -6.81
N PRO A 258 9.18 -18.01 -7.60
CA PRO A 258 9.64 -16.74 -7.08
C PRO A 258 8.52 -15.84 -6.57
N ALA A 259 8.92 -14.83 -5.82
CA ALA A 259 8.10 -13.70 -5.42
C ALA A 259 8.75 -12.39 -5.85
N TRP A 260 8.10 -11.27 -5.51
CA TRP A 260 8.61 -9.92 -5.73
C TRP A 260 8.58 -9.13 -4.42
N ILE A 261 9.55 -8.23 -4.22
CA ILE A 261 9.58 -7.29 -3.11
C ILE A 261 9.57 -5.86 -3.65
N VAL A 262 8.78 -5.00 -3.03
CA VAL A 262 8.80 -3.55 -3.21
C VAL A 262 9.19 -2.89 -1.89
N CYS A 263 10.19 -2.02 -1.93
CA CYS A 263 10.62 -1.17 -0.82
C CYS A 263 10.20 0.28 -1.12
N CYS A 264 9.22 0.79 -0.40
CA CYS A 264 8.58 2.08 -0.69
C CYS A 264 8.40 2.97 0.55
N GLY A 265 7.67 4.07 0.40
CA GLY A 265 7.42 5.06 1.45
C GLY A 265 6.65 4.50 2.64
N PRO A 266 6.74 5.17 3.81
CA PRO A 266 5.92 4.83 4.97
C PRO A 266 4.43 5.03 4.68
N LYS A 267 3.60 4.34 5.46
CA LYS A 267 2.16 4.56 5.51
C LYS A 267 1.86 5.37 6.77
N PHE A 268 1.29 6.55 6.63
CA PHE A 268 1.03 7.46 7.75
C PHE A 268 -0.34 7.26 8.42
N ALA A 269 -1.19 6.39 7.87
CA ALA A 269 -2.34 5.82 8.56
C ALA A 269 -2.30 4.28 8.49
N PRO A 270 -1.30 3.62 9.11
CA PRO A 270 -1.01 2.21 8.92
C PRO A 270 -2.18 1.27 9.25
N GLN A 271 -3.10 1.71 10.11
CA GLN A 271 -4.28 0.97 10.54
C GLN A 271 -5.53 1.16 9.65
N LEU A 272 -5.41 1.89 8.54
CA LEU A 272 -6.49 2.13 7.57
C LEU A 272 -6.13 1.55 6.20
N GLU A 273 -7.12 1.04 5.45
CA GLU A 273 -6.91 0.52 4.10
C GLU A 273 -7.56 1.44 3.05
N PRO A 274 -6.96 1.58 1.85
CA PRO A 274 -7.59 2.27 0.72
C PRO A 274 -8.90 1.60 0.29
N ILE A 275 -9.85 2.36 -0.25
CA ILE A 275 -11.11 1.78 -0.78
C ILE A 275 -10.84 0.83 -1.96
N VAL A 276 -9.95 1.23 -2.86
CA VAL A 276 -9.44 0.40 -3.95
C VAL A 276 -7.97 0.12 -3.65
N THR A 277 -7.62 -1.15 -3.48
CA THR A 277 -6.27 -1.58 -3.08
C THR A 277 -5.51 -2.18 -4.25
N LEU A 278 -4.19 -2.37 -4.12
CA LEU A 278 -3.42 -3.08 -5.15
C LEU A 278 -3.94 -4.51 -5.35
N TYR A 279 -4.53 -5.13 -4.33
CA TYR A 279 -5.16 -6.45 -4.47
C TYR A 279 -6.35 -6.38 -5.43
N ASP A 280 -7.18 -5.35 -5.27
CA ASP A 280 -8.36 -5.14 -6.13
C ASP A 280 -7.96 -4.85 -7.58
N ALA A 281 -6.95 -4.00 -7.79
CA ALA A 281 -6.44 -3.69 -9.13
C ALA A 281 -5.79 -4.92 -9.80
N ALA A 282 -4.95 -5.65 -9.06
CA ALA A 282 -4.31 -6.88 -9.55
C ALA A 282 -5.32 -8.01 -9.81
N ARG A 283 -6.44 -8.04 -9.06
CA ARG A 283 -7.47 -9.06 -9.19
C ARG A 283 -8.13 -9.04 -10.57
N GLU A 284 -8.27 -7.87 -11.21
CA GLU A 284 -8.80 -7.78 -12.57
C GLU A 284 -7.93 -8.59 -13.55
N ALA A 285 -6.61 -8.43 -13.49
CA ALA A 285 -5.66 -9.22 -14.28
C ALA A 285 -5.72 -10.73 -13.95
N MET A 286 -5.95 -11.08 -12.67
CA MET A 286 -6.09 -12.49 -12.27
C MET A 286 -7.37 -13.13 -12.79
N VAL A 287 -8.45 -12.35 -12.91
CA VAL A 287 -9.69 -12.80 -13.54
C VAL A 287 -9.50 -12.98 -15.04
N GLU A 288 -8.84 -12.03 -15.71
CA GLU A 288 -8.51 -12.10 -17.14
C GLU A 288 -7.66 -13.34 -17.47
N LEU A 289 -6.63 -13.62 -16.67
CA LEU A 289 -5.76 -14.79 -16.81
C LEU A 289 -6.44 -16.12 -16.38
N GLY A 290 -7.66 -16.05 -15.85
CA GLY A 290 -8.41 -17.21 -15.39
C GLY A 290 -7.84 -17.87 -14.13
N HIS A 291 -6.92 -17.21 -13.43
CA HIS A 291 -6.39 -17.62 -12.11
C HIS A 291 -7.43 -17.47 -11.01
N LEU A 292 -8.24 -16.42 -11.08
CA LEU A 292 -9.38 -16.18 -10.20
C LEU A 292 -10.68 -16.15 -10.99
N LYS A 293 -11.79 -16.50 -10.35
CA LYS A 293 -13.13 -16.41 -10.96
C LYS A 293 -13.76 -15.05 -10.68
N ALA A 294 -14.43 -14.50 -11.69
CA ALA A 294 -15.34 -13.38 -11.49
C ALA A 294 -16.50 -13.78 -10.56
N PRO A 295 -16.94 -12.90 -9.64
CA PRO A 295 -18.12 -13.14 -8.82
C PRO A 295 -19.38 -13.27 -9.69
N SER A 296 -20.07 -14.40 -9.59
CA SER A 296 -21.21 -14.72 -10.46
C SER A 296 -22.49 -15.02 -9.70
N ASP A 297 -22.42 -15.77 -8.60
CA ASP A 297 -23.59 -16.23 -7.86
C ASP A 297 -23.61 -15.75 -6.41
N THR A 298 -22.79 -16.34 -5.52
CA THR A 298 -22.74 -15.99 -4.09
C THR A 298 -21.37 -15.46 -3.68
N VAL A 299 -21.34 -14.35 -2.93
CA VAL A 299 -20.12 -13.77 -2.33
C VAL A 299 -20.11 -13.94 -0.81
N SER A 300 -18.94 -13.83 -0.17
CA SER A 300 -18.85 -13.76 1.29
C SER A 300 -19.06 -12.32 1.75
N PHE A 301 -19.94 -12.08 2.74
CA PHE A 301 -20.03 -10.75 3.33
C PHE A 301 -18.71 -10.37 3.98
N ARG A 302 -18.14 -11.25 4.81
CA ARG A 302 -16.93 -11.00 5.58
C ARG A 302 -15.69 -10.77 4.72
N ARG A 303 -15.49 -11.58 3.68
CA ARG A 303 -14.27 -11.57 2.85
C ARG A 303 -14.36 -10.59 1.69
N ASP A 304 -15.52 -10.45 1.06
CA ASP A 304 -15.67 -9.74 -0.21
C ASP A 304 -16.36 -8.37 -0.04
N VAL A 305 -17.38 -8.26 0.82
CA VAL A 305 -18.20 -7.03 0.95
C VAL A 305 -17.72 -6.10 2.08
N LEU A 306 -17.52 -6.66 3.27
CA LEU A 306 -17.14 -5.93 4.49
C LEU A 306 -15.89 -5.07 4.30
N PRO A 307 -14.82 -5.53 3.60
CA PRO A 307 -13.66 -4.68 3.35
C PRO A 307 -14.05 -3.39 2.61
N ILE A 308 -14.85 -3.49 1.54
CA ILE A 308 -15.27 -2.32 0.74
C ILE A 308 -16.04 -1.32 1.61
N LEU A 309 -17.04 -1.80 2.37
CA LEU A 309 -17.86 -0.95 3.24
C LEU A 309 -17.02 -0.32 4.37
N ARG A 310 -16.18 -1.12 5.04
CA ARG A 310 -15.30 -0.66 6.14
C ARG A 310 -14.32 0.39 5.65
N ARG A 311 -13.65 0.15 4.50
CA ARG A 311 -12.71 1.10 3.90
C ARG A 311 -13.40 2.41 3.55
N ALA A 312 -14.57 2.35 2.92
CA ALA A 312 -15.35 3.55 2.59
C ALA A 312 -15.76 4.33 3.85
N GLY A 313 -16.25 3.65 4.88
CA GLY A 313 -16.64 4.28 6.14
C GLY A 313 -15.48 4.89 6.92
N THR A 314 -14.31 4.24 6.92
CA THR A 314 -13.15 4.71 7.70
C THR A 314 -12.38 5.85 7.05
N MET A 315 -12.62 6.17 5.76
CA MET A 315 -12.02 7.36 5.13
C MET A 315 -12.41 8.67 5.85
N GLN A 316 -13.49 8.66 6.64
CA GLN A 316 -13.89 9.80 7.47
C GLN A 316 -12.80 10.31 8.43
N TRP A 317 -11.84 9.45 8.76
CA TRP A 317 -10.75 9.79 9.69
C TRP A 317 -9.58 10.50 9.02
N VAL A 318 -9.53 10.49 7.69
CA VAL A 318 -8.39 10.96 6.89
C VAL A 318 -8.78 11.98 5.81
N ALA A 319 -10.07 12.22 5.59
CA ALA A 319 -10.57 13.20 4.64
C ALA A 319 -11.91 13.79 5.11
N THR A 320 -12.00 15.12 5.14
CA THR A 320 -13.22 15.85 5.54
C THR A 320 -14.39 15.52 4.61
N SER A 321 -14.11 15.31 3.32
CA SER A 321 -15.15 14.91 2.37
C SER A 321 -15.79 13.57 2.72
N SER A 322 -15.01 12.61 3.19
CA SER A 322 -15.59 11.35 3.66
C SER A 322 -16.29 11.50 5.02
N PHE A 323 -15.79 12.39 5.90
CA PHE A 323 -16.42 12.69 7.20
C PHE A 323 -17.83 13.26 7.07
N LEU A 324 -18.05 14.11 6.07
CA LEU A 324 -19.36 14.66 5.74
C LEU A 324 -20.17 13.75 4.78
N GLY A 325 -19.56 12.67 4.29
CA GLY A 325 -20.11 11.82 3.23
C GLY A 325 -21.41 11.11 3.59
N ALA A 326 -21.63 10.77 4.87
CA ALA A 326 -22.88 10.17 5.31
C ALA A 326 -24.09 11.09 5.06
N ALA A 327 -23.92 12.41 5.26
CA ALA A 327 -24.95 13.40 5.01
C ALA A 327 -25.17 13.66 3.51
N TRP A 328 -24.10 13.66 2.72
CA TRP A 328 -24.19 13.83 1.26
C TRP A 328 -24.86 12.66 0.56
N ASN A 329 -24.59 11.43 1.03
CA ASN A 329 -25.05 10.21 0.36
C ASN A 329 -26.31 9.59 1.00
N GLN A 330 -26.72 10.03 2.20
CA GLN A 330 -27.91 9.53 2.90
C GLN A 330 -27.90 8.00 3.13
N ILE A 331 -26.71 7.42 3.35
CA ILE A 331 -26.51 5.98 3.57
C ILE A 331 -26.19 5.61 5.02
N GLY A 332 -26.07 6.60 5.90
CA GLY A 332 -25.57 6.42 7.28
C GLY A 332 -24.04 6.30 7.36
N ASP A 333 -23.53 6.03 8.56
CA ASP A 333 -22.09 5.88 8.81
C ASP A 333 -21.65 4.42 8.59
N LEU A 334 -20.97 4.15 7.48
CA LEU A 334 -20.43 2.82 7.15
C LEU A 334 -19.30 2.35 8.09
N SER A 335 -18.83 3.19 9.02
CA SER A 335 -17.95 2.77 10.11
C SER A 335 -18.70 2.24 11.34
N SER A 336 -20.02 2.44 11.41
CA SER A 336 -20.86 2.02 12.54
C SER A 336 -21.03 0.50 12.57
N PRO A 337 -20.61 -0.19 13.65
CA PRO A 337 -20.82 -1.64 13.78
C PRO A 337 -22.31 -2.03 13.71
N ALA A 338 -23.20 -1.19 14.24
CA ALA A 338 -24.64 -1.43 14.23
C ALA A 338 -25.23 -1.33 12.81
N LEU A 339 -24.74 -0.42 11.98
CA LEU A 339 -25.14 -0.34 10.58
C LEU A 339 -24.62 -1.55 9.80
N ILE A 340 -23.34 -1.89 9.96
CA ILE A 340 -22.72 -3.04 9.30
C ILE A 340 -23.46 -4.34 9.64
N ALA A 341 -23.83 -4.56 10.90
CA ALA A 341 -24.58 -5.75 11.31
C ALA A 341 -25.95 -5.87 10.61
N LYS A 342 -26.63 -4.75 10.31
CA LYS A 342 -27.88 -4.75 9.51
C LYS A 342 -27.60 -5.06 8.05
N LEU A 343 -26.56 -4.45 7.47
CA LEU A 343 -26.14 -4.64 6.09
C LEU A 343 -25.62 -6.06 5.81
N ALA A 344 -25.18 -6.77 6.86
CA ALA A 344 -24.69 -8.15 6.82
C ALA A 344 -25.80 -9.21 6.72
N ARG A 345 -27.08 -8.84 6.77
CA ARG A 345 -28.18 -9.83 6.72
C ARG A 345 -28.72 -9.95 5.29
N PRO A 346 -28.79 -11.17 4.71
CA PRO A 346 -29.23 -11.36 3.33
C PRO A 346 -30.76 -11.31 3.13
N HIS A 347 -31.53 -11.10 4.20
CA HIS A 347 -33.00 -11.05 4.14
C HIS A 347 -33.53 -9.94 3.23
N GLU A 348 -34.73 -10.17 2.70
CA GLU A 348 -35.43 -9.27 1.76
C GLU A 348 -35.71 -7.90 2.38
N GLU A 349 -36.03 -7.85 3.68
CA GLU A 349 -36.28 -6.60 4.43
C GLU A 349 -35.09 -5.62 4.36
N GLY A 350 -33.87 -6.14 4.28
CA GLY A 350 -32.65 -5.33 4.14
C GLY A 350 -32.33 -4.90 2.72
N ARG A 351 -33.00 -5.44 1.69
CA ARG A 351 -32.62 -5.25 0.27
C ARG A 351 -32.61 -3.78 -0.12
N ALA A 352 -33.66 -3.02 0.21
CA ALA A 352 -33.73 -1.60 -0.12
C ALA A 352 -32.57 -0.78 0.49
N MET A 353 -32.17 -1.11 1.72
CA MET A 353 -31.04 -0.47 2.38
C MET A 353 -29.72 -0.79 1.67
N ARG A 354 -29.50 -2.05 1.29
CA ARG A 354 -28.29 -2.45 0.55
C ARG A 354 -28.23 -1.81 -0.84
N GLN A 355 -29.37 -1.72 -1.54
CA GLN A 355 -29.49 -1.04 -2.84
C GLN A 355 -29.17 0.46 -2.72
N ASN A 356 -29.65 1.14 -1.67
CA ASN A 356 -29.32 2.54 -1.42
C ASN A 356 -27.80 2.74 -1.23
N VAL A 357 -27.15 1.84 -0.48
CA VAL A 357 -25.68 1.87 -0.31
C VAL A 357 -24.96 1.64 -1.65
N LEU A 358 -25.38 0.66 -2.46
CA LEU A 358 -24.80 0.40 -3.78
C LEU A 358 -24.90 1.64 -4.70
N GLN A 359 -26.04 2.32 -4.71
CA GLN A 359 -26.29 3.51 -5.56
C GLN A 359 -25.44 4.72 -5.17
N ALA A 360 -24.94 4.77 -3.93
CA ALA A 360 -24.01 5.81 -3.48
C ALA A 360 -22.58 5.60 -4.03
N PHE A 361 -22.21 4.38 -4.43
CA PHE A 361 -20.94 4.13 -5.11
C PHE A 361 -21.06 4.47 -6.60
N ARG A 362 -20.00 5.09 -7.13
CA ARG A 362 -19.86 5.41 -8.55
C ARG A 362 -19.75 4.12 -9.36
N ARG A 363 -20.65 3.97 -10.33
CA ARG A 363 -20.62 2.80 -11.22
C ARG A 363 -19.37 2.83 -12.12
N PRO A 364 -18.57 1.75 -12.18
CA PRO A 364 -17.45 1.69 -13.11
C PRO A 364 -17.94 1.66 -14.56
N GLY A 365 -17.14 2.19 -15.48
CA GLY A 365 -17.46 2.22 -16.92
C GLY A 365 -17.52 3.63 -17.53
N GLY A 366 -17.61 4.67 -16.70
CA GLY A 366 -17.45 6.07 -17.13
C GLY A 366 -18.75 6.84 -17.38
N GLU A 367 -19.91 6.17 -17.41
CA GLU A 367 -21.22 6.83 -17.55
C GLU A 367 -21.63 7.60 -16.29
N ASP A 368 -21.24 7.12 -15.10
CA ASP A 368 -21.55 7.76 -13.83
C ASP A 368 -20.47 8.78 -13.44
N GLN A 369 -20.75 10.06 -13.70
CA GLN A 369 -19.82 11.18 -13.46
C GLN A 369 -20.14 12.00 -12.21
N ARG A 370 -21.02 11.50 -11.32
CA ARG A 370 -21.41 12.24 -10.10
C ARG A 370 -20.17 12.51 -9.23
N ALA A 371 -19.82 13.79 -9.04
CA ALA A 371 -18.66 14.18 -8.24
C ALA A 371 -18.77 13.77 -6.76
N ALA A 372 -19.99 13.77 -6.21
CA ALA A 372 -20.25 13.40 -4.81
C ALA A 372 -20.41 11.89 -4.57
N ALA A 373 -20.47 11.06 -5.62
CA ALA A 373 -20.55 9.60 -5.45
C ALA A 373 -19.24 9.06 -4.83
N MET A 374 -19.35 7.97 -4.07
CA MET A 374 -18.19 7.33 -3.46
C MET A 374 -17.40 6.50 -4.49
N PRO A 375 -16.07 6.49 -4.42
CA PRO A 375 -15.23 7.32 -3.57
C PRO A 375 -15.22 8.79 -4.00
N ILE A 376 -15.23 9.74 -3.06
CA ILE A 376 -15.08 11.18 -3.35
C ILE A 376 -13.59 11.49 -3.54
N MET A 377 -13.01 10.90 -4.58
CA MET A 377 -11.57 10.85 -4.84
C MET A 377 -11.31 11.04 -6.33
N LEU A 378 -10.16 11.62 -6.66
CA LEU A 378 -9.73 11.84 -8.03
C LEU A 378 -9.40 10.52 -8.73
N GLY A 379 -9.67 10.48 -10.03
CA GLY A 379 -9.41 9.36 -10.93
C GLY A 379 -8.18 9.60 -11.82
N ASP A 380 -7.81 8.56 -12.56
CA ASP A 380 -6.63 8.55 -13.43
C ASP A 380 -6.68 9.63 -14.55
N GLY A 381 -7.89 10.09 -14.91
CA GLY A 381 -8.13 11.08 -15.95
C GLY A 381 -8.11 12.53 -15.50
N VAL A 382 -7.57 12.85 -14.31
CA VAL A 382 -7.61 14.20 -13.73
C VAL A 382 -7.08 15.32 -14.64
N ASN A 383 -6.15 15.01 -15.56
CA ASN A 383 -5.61 15.97 -16.52
C ASN A 383 -6.64 16.46 -17.55
N TYR A 384 -7.80 15.81 -17.63
CA TYR A 384 -8.84 16.06 -18.60
C TYR A 384 -10.16 16.37 -17.87
N PRO A 385 -10.51 17.65 -17.64
CA PRO A 385 -11.67 18.02 -16.83
C PRO A 385 -12.98 17.34 -17.24
N GLU A 386 -13.21 17.18 -18.55
CA GLU A 386 -14.41 16.57 -19.14
C GLU A 386 -14.33 15.02 -19.22
N SER A 387 -13.29 14.41 -18.65
CA SER A 387 -13.10 12.97 -18.76
C SER A 387 -14.07 12.17 -17.90
N GLN A 388 -14.55 11.07 -18.48
CA GLN A 388 -15.24 10.00 -17.75
C GLN A 388 -14.35 9.33 -16.68
N ARG A 389 -13.03 9.59 -16.69
CA ARG A 389 -12.02 9.04 -15.78
C ARG A 389 -11.54 10.06 -14.74
N THR A 390 -12.17 11.25 -14.65
CA THR A 390 -11.83 12.30 -13.69
C THR A 390 -11.97 11.86 -12.23
N TRP A 391 -12.85 10.89 -11.95
CA TRP A 391 -13.14 10.41 -10.60
C TRP A 391 -12.77 8.93 -10.43
N LEU A 392 -12.31 8.55 -9.23
CA LEU A 392 -12.00 7.16 -8.91
C LEU A 392 -13.28 6.31 -8.95
N THR A 393 -13.19 5.08 -9.40
CA THR A 393 -14.30 4.10 -9.30
C THR A 393 -13.81 2.88 -8.56
N LEU A 394 -14.74 2.09 -7.99
CA LEU A 394 -14.42 0.71 -7.64
C LEU A 394 -14.00 -0.06 -8.89
N THR A 395 -13.24 -1.14 -8.74
CA THR A 395 -13.00 -2.03 -9.90
C THR A 395 -14.30 -2.71 -10.34
N PRO A 396 -14.39 -3.18 -11.61
CA PRO A 396 -15.53 -3.97 -12.06
C PRO A 396 -15.85 -5.16 -11.13
N THR A 397 -14.83 -5.86 -10.64
CA THR A 397 -15.02 -6.99 -9.71
C THR A 397 -15.58 -6.53 -8.36
N GLN A 398 -15.03 -5.46 -7.76
CA GLN A 398 -15.54 -4.92 -6.50
C GLN A 398 -17.00 -4.47 -6.62
N TYR A 399 -17.34 -3.75 -7.70
CA TYR A 399 -18.71 -3.31 -7.93
C TYR A 399 -19.65 -4.50 -8.11
N ARG A 400 -19.22 -5.54 -8.84
CA ARG A 400 -19.99 -6.78 -9.01
C ARG A 400 -20.24 -7.51 -7.67
N GLN A 401 -19.28 -7.49 -6.75
CA GLN A 401 -19.49 -8.03 -5.40
C GLN A 401 -20.58 -7.26 -4.65
N LEU A 402 -20.59 -5.92 -4.76
CA LEU A 402 -21.64 -5.10 -4.17
C LEU A 402 -23.00 -5.30 -4.84
N GLU A 403 -23.08 -5.53 -6.15
CA GLU A 403 -24.33 -5.89 -6.82
C GLU A 403 -24.93 -7.19 -6.27
N LEU A 404 -24.11 -8.25 -6.17
CA LEU A 404 -24.54 -9.53 -5.60
C LEU A 404 -25.00 -9.38 -4.15
N TRP A 405 -24.25 -8.62 -3.35
CA TRP A 405 -24.62 -8.31 -1.99
C TRP A 405 -25.94 -7.52 -1.89
N ALA A 406 -26.11 -6.49 -2.71
CA ALA A 406 -27.32 -5.69 -2.74
C ALA A 406 -28.55 -6.53 -3.11
N ASP A 407 -28.37 -7.51 -4.00
CA ASP A 407 -29.40 -8.47 -4.42
C ASP A 407 -29.68 -9.58 -3.38
N GLY A 408 -28.94 -9.61 -2.25
CA GLY A 408 -29.09 -10.63 -1.21
C GLY A 408 -28.36 -11.94 -1.51
N LYS A 409 -27.50 -11.98 -2.54
CA LYS A 409 -26.75 -13.17 -2.96
C LYS A 409 -25.38 -13.24 -2.28
N PHE A 410 -25.41 -13.38 -0.96
CA PHE A 410 -24.19 -13.45 -0.17
C PHE A 410 -24.38 -14.32 1.08
N ALA A 411 -23.28 -14.89 1.56
CA ALA A 411 -23.27 -15.68 2.80
C ALA A 411 -23.38 -14.77 4.03
N ASP A 412 -24.23 -15.13 4.99
CA ASP A 412 -24.36 -14.45 6.29
C ASP A 412 -23.22 -14.87 7.23
N ASP A 413 -21.98 -14.53 6.85
CA ASP A 413 -20.75 -14.94 7.54
C ASP A 413 -20.07 -13.79 8.33
N TYR A 414 -20.83 -12.74 8.66
CA TYR A 414 -20.31 -11.60 9.44
C TYR A 414 -20.01 -11.97 10.90
N GLU A 415 -20.91 -12.72 11.54
CA GLU A 415 -20.70 -13.25 12.89
C GLU A 415 -20.28 -14.72 12.77
N ASP A 416 -18.98 -14.95 12.88
CA ASP A 416 -18.38 -16.28 12.77
C ASP A 416 -17.30 -16.39 13.85
N ALA A 417 -17.56 -17.22 14.85
CA ALA A 417 -16.69 -17.36 16.02
C ALA A 417 -15.28 -17.88 15.68
N VAL A 418 -15.16 -18.72 14.64
CA VAL A 418 -13.87 -19.25 14.19
C VAL A 418 -13.09 -18.13 13.53
N ALA A 419 -13.69 -17.42 12.59
CA ALA A 419 -13.03 -16.31 11.91
C ALA A 419 -12.78 -15.11 12.84
N ASP A 420 -13.59 -14.91 13.88
CA ASP A 420 -13.39 -13.88 14.92
C ASP A 420 -12.25 -14.23 15.89
N SER A 421 -11.89 -15.51 16.03
CA SER A 421 -10.75 -15.94 16.83
C SER A 421 -9.39 -15.74 16.14
N VAL A 422 -9.38 -15.39 14.85
CA VAL A 422 -8.15 -15.17 14.08
C VAL A 422 -7.51 -13.86 14.50
N THR A 423 -6.32 -13.95 15.08
CA THR A 423 -5.50 -12.79 15.49
C THR A 423 -4.13 -12.78 14.80
N ARG A 424 -3.68 -13.93 14.31
CA ARG A 424 -2.41 -14.09 13.58
C ARG A 424 -2.55 -15.14 12.48
N LEU A 425 -1.56 -15.17 11.58
CA LEU A 425 -1.56 -16.09 10.43
C LEU A 425 -1.72 -17.56 10.84
N ASP A 426 -1.12 -17.97 11.95
CA ASP A 426 -1.16 -19.36 12.41
C ASP A 426 -2.53 -19.82 12.91
N ASP A 427 -3.44 -18.88 13.19
CA ASP A 427 -4.81 -19.21 13.56
C ASP A 427 -5.65 -19.58 12.31
N LEU A 428 -5.16 -19.28 11.10
CA LEU A 428 -5.82 -19.66 9.85
C LEU A 428 -5.54 -21.13 9.49
N PRO A 429 -6.54 -21.82 8.90
CA PRO A 429 -6.31 -23.07 8.18
C PRO A 429 -5.14 -22.95 7.20
N LEU A 430 -4.28 -23.96 7.18
CA LEU A 430 -3.05 -23.98 6.38
C LEU A 430 -3.29 -23.64 4.90
N ALA A 431 -4.39 -24.13 4.33
CA ALA A 431 -4.77 -23.89 2.93
C ALA A 431 -5.04 -22.40 2.60
N LEU A 432 -5.37 -21.58 3.60
CA LEU A 432 -5.69 -20.16 3.43
C LEU A 432 -4.48 -19.23 3.59
N ARG A 433 -3.44 -19.67 4.31
CA ARG A 433 -2.31 -18.81 4.69
C ARG A 433 -1.57 -18.17 3.50
N PRO A 434 -1.30 -18.88 2.38
CA PRO A 434 -0.55 -18.28 1.28
C PRO A 434 -1.28 -17.13 0.54
N GLU A 435 -2.60 -17.26 0.36
CA GLU A 435 -3.44 -16.19 -0.19
C GLU A 435 -3.57 -15.05 0.82
N ALA A 436 -3.80 -15.37 2.10
CA ALA A 436 -3.90 -14.37 3.17
C ALA A 436 -2.66 -13.46 3.22
N LEU A 437 -1.45 -14.03 3.14
CA LEU A 437 -0.20 -13.25 3.09
C LEU A 437 -0.16 -12.28 1.90
N THR A 438 -0.50 -12.78 0.71
CA THR A 438 -0.43 -11.99 -0.53
C THR A 438 -1.48 -10.89 -0.51
N ARG A 439 -2.68 -11.22 -0.06
CA ARG A 439 -3.78 -10.26 0.08
C ARG A 439 -3.48 -9.23 1.15
N ALA A 440 -2.98 -9.61 2.33
CA ALA A 440 -2.66 -8.67 3.41
C ALA A 440 -1.58 -7.65 2.99
N ALA A 441 -0.57 -8.10 2.23
CA ALA A 441 0.46 -7.22 1.69
C ALA A 441 -0.11 -6.20 0.70
N LEU A 442 -1.04 -6.61 -0.17
CA LEU A 442 -1.61 -5.78 -1.23
C LEU A 442 -2.80 -4.91 -0.78
N ASP A 443 -3.62 -5.39 0.16
CA ASP A 443 -4.76 -4.66 0.76
C ASP A 443 -4.29 -3.40 1.51
N ALA A 444 -3.04 -3.39 1.97
CA ALA A 444 -2.44 -2.26 2.67
C ALA A 444 -1.91 -1.14 1.73
N CYS A 445 -2.02 -1.30 0.41
CA CYS A 445 -1.43 -0.42 -0.61
C CYS A 445 -2.50 0.14 -1.57
N SER A 446 -2.23 1.30 -2.17
CA SER A 446 -3.21 2.03 -3.01
C SER A 446 -3.40 1.37 -4.39
N GLY A 447 -4.63 1.01 -4.74
CA GLY A 447 -5.01 0.44 -6.04
C GLY A 447 -5.52 1.44 -7.07
N GLY A 448 -5.54 2.73 -6.72
CA GLY A 448 -6.07 3.76 -7.56
C GLY A 448 -6.42 5.03 -6.78
N ALA A 449 -6.48 6.20 -7.42
CA ALA A 449 -6.09 6.41 -8.82
C ALA A 449 -4.58 6.23 -9.03
N PHE A 450 -4.15 6.13 -10.28
CA PHE A 450 -2.74 6.02 -10.67
C PHE A 450 -2.27 7.34 -11.30
N HIS A 451 -1.82 8.27 -10.46
CA HIS A 451 -1.26 9.58 -10.86
C HIS A 451 -0.04 10.05 -10.03
N PRO A 452 1.07 9.29 -9.94
CA PRO A 452 1.24 7.90 -10.36
C PRO A 452 0.63 6.90 -9.37
N GLY A 453 0.29 7.31 -8.16
CA GLY A 453 -0.11 6.42 -7.06
C GLY A 453 0.79 6.65 -5.85
N VAL A 454 0.88 5.67 -4.94
CA VAL A 454 1.71 5.81 -3.72
C VAL A 454 2.88 4.84 -3.73
N GLU A 455 2.62 3.52 -3.81
CA GLU A 455 3.69 2.52 -3.77
C GLU A 455 4.23 2.13 -5.15
N ILE A 456 3.30 1.76 -6.05
CA ILE A 456 3.53 1.40 -7.46
C ILE A 456 2.33 1.92 -8.28
N THR A 457 2.30 1.66 -9.58
CA THR A 457 1.30 2.26 -10.49
C THR A 457 0.58 1.26 -11.40
N TRP A 458 -0.13 1.80 -12.38
CA TRP A 458 -1.10 1.15 -13.27
C TRP A 458 -0.67 -0.16 -13.96
N PRO A 459 0.62 -0.50 -14.24
CA PRO A 459 0.97 -1.82 -14.78
C PRO A 459 0.47 -2.99 -13.93
N ILE A 460 0.25 -2.78 -12.63
CA ILE A 460 -0.28 -3.79 -11.71
C ILE A 460 -1.63 -4.38 -12.15
N ARG A 461 -2.44 -3.64 -12.94
CA ARG A 461 -3.75 -4.12 -13.41
C ARG A 461 -3.73 -4.81 -14.77
N HIS A 462 -2.54 -5.02 -15.35
CA HIS A 462 -2.40 -5.65 -16.68
C HIS A 462 -1.97 -7.11 -16.57
N ALA A 463 -2.64 -7.99 -17.33
CA ALA A 463 -2.29 -9.41 -17.41
C ALA A 463 -0.85 -9.66 -17.89
N ALA A 464 -0.30 -8.77 -18.74
CA ALA A 464 1.07 -8.86 -19.24
C ALA A 464 2.15 -8.88 -18.14
N LEU A 465 1.85 -8.29 -16.97
CA LEU A 465 2.74 -8.27 -15.81
C LEU A 465 2.92 -9.66 -15.19
N TYR A 466 1.93 -10.53 -15.31
CA TYR A 466 1.84 -11.78 -14.55
C TYR A 466 1.99 -13.03 -15.41
N ARG A 467 2.39 -14.12 -14.75
CA ARG A 467 2.50 -15.47 -15.31
C ARG A 467 1.12 -16.05 -15.53
N GLY A 468 0.90 -16.63 -16.70
CA GLY A 468 -0.35 -17.30 -17.07
C GLY A 468 -0.55 -18.63 -16.36
N ARG A 469 -1.74 -19.23 -16.52
CA ARG A 469 -2.09 -20.56 -15.96
C ARG A 469 -1.35 -21.72 -16.60
N ASP A 470 -0.83 -21.51 -17.79
CA ASP A 470 0.08 -22.39 -18.51
C ASP A 470 1.49 -22.39 -17.90
N GLU A 471 1.89 -21.30 -17.25
CA GLU A 471 3.20 -21.14 -16.61
C GLU A 471 3.21 -21.54 -15.12
N THR A 472 2.13 -21.26 -14.38
CA THR A 472 2.02 -21.56 -12.93
C THR A 472 0.57 -21.81 -12.52
N LYS A 473 0.36 -22.57 -11.43
CA LYS A 473 -0.95 -22.75 -10.79
C LYS A 473 -1.28 -21.66 -9.77
N LEU A 474 -0.33 -20.80 -9.43
CA LEU A 474 -0.46 -19.82 -8.35
C LEU A 474 -0.75 -18.42 -8.91
N PRO A 475 -1.75 -17.70 -8.37
CA PRO A 475 -2.05 -16.34 -8.80
C PRO A 475 -0.97 -15.34 -8.35
N PHE A 476 -1.02 -14.14 -8.93
CA PHE A 476 -0.20 -12.97 -8.57
C PHE A 476 1.32 -13.14 -8.76
N ARG A 477 1.74 -14.10 -9.59
CA ARG A 477 3.16 -14.32 -9.91
C ARG A 477 3.61 -13.38 -11.01
N ILE A 478 4.46 -12.40 -10.68
CA ILE A 478 5.07 -11.50 -11.67
C ILE A 478 5.98 -12.29 -12.62
N LYS A 479 5.92 -11.97 -13.92
CA LYS A 479 6.85 -12.50 -14.93
C LYS A 479 8.22 -11.85 -14.73
N ILE A 480 9.27 -12.66 -14.60
CA ILE A 480 10.65 -12.17 -14.49
C ILE A 480 11.22 -12.02 -15.90
N SER A 481 11.80 -10.84 -16.18
CA SER A 481 12.44 -10.52 -17.45
C SER A 481 13.81 -11.18 -17.57
N ASP A 482 14.15 -11.58 -18.79
CA ASP A 482 15.45 -12.12 -19.21
C ASP A 482 16.27 -11.11 -20.04
N ARG A 483 15.83 -9.84 -20.09
CA ARG A 483 16.52 -8.79 -20.85
C ARG A 483 17.95 -8.58 -20.29
N PRO A 484 18.92 -8.19 -21.13
CA PRO A 484 20.34 -8.20 -20.77
C PRO A 484 20.77 -7.11 -19.77
N GLY A 485 19.94 -6.08 -19.53
CA GLY A 485 20.28 -4.97 -18.64
C GLY A 485 19.05 -4.33 -18.02
N LEU A 486 19.26 -3.52 -16.98
CA LEU A 486 18.16 -2.88 -16.25
C LEU A 486 17.56 -1.69 -17.02
N ILE A 487 18.37 -1.01 -17.85
CA ILE A 487 17.91 0.01 -18.78
C ILE A 487 17.04 -0.60 -19.88
N GLN A 488 15.89 0.01 -20.10
CA GLN A 488 15.01 -0.24 -21.23
C GLN A 488 14.77 1.08 -21.96
N ASP A 489 15.21 1.13 -23.22
CA ASP A 489 15.14 2.28 -24.11
C ASP A 489 13.98 2.12 -25.11
N LEU A 490 12.93 2.89 -24.85
CA LEU A 490 11.72 2.95 -25.67
C LEU A 490 11.73 4.12 -26.67
N GLY A 491 12.90 4.74 -26.88
CA GLY A 491 13.09 5.93 -27.70
C GLY A 491 13.04 7.24 -26.90
N LEU A 492 12.81 8.36 -27.59
CA LEU A 492 12.87 9.70 -26.96
C LEU A 492 11.72 9.95 -25.97
N GLN A 493 10.59 9.26 -26.15
CA GLN A 493 9.40 9.42 -25.32
C GLN A 493 8.71 8.07 -25.09
N LEU A 494 8.18 7.88 -23.89
CA LEU A 494 7.23 6.82 -23.58
C LEU A 494 5.81 7.32 -23.87
N ASN A 495 5.01 6.50 -24.54
CA ASN A 495 3.67 6.86 -24.98
C ASN A 495 2.73 5.64 -24.97
N ALA A 496 1.45 5.87 -25.24
CA ALA A 496 0.41 4.83 -25.22
C ALA A 496 0.59 3.71 -26.27
N THR A 497 1.58 3.77 -27.15
CA THR A 497 1.90 2.70 -28.12
C THR A 497 3.11 1.88 -27.68
N ASN A 498 4.28 2.51 -27.52
CA ASN A 498 5.51 1.77 -27.18
C ASN A 498 5.51 1.20 -25.76
N VAL A 499 4.64 1.67 -24.87
CA VAL A 499 4.46 1.07 -23.55
C VAL A 499 3.87 -0.35 -23.62
N PHE A 500 3.11 -0.67 -24.66
CA PHE A 500 2.54 -2.01 -24.88
C PHE A 500 3.34 -2.81 -25.91
N ALA A 501 3.93 -2.14 -26.91
CA ALA A 501 4.63 -2.80 -28.01
C ALA A 501 6.15 -2.95 -27.79
N GLY A 502 6.73 -2.21 -26.85
CA GLY A 502 8.18 -2.07 -26.72
C GLY A 502 8.80 -1.20 -27.82
N ASN A 503 10.13 -1.24 -27.93
CA ASN A 503 10.86 -0.56 -29.00
C ASN A 503 11.12 -1.51 -30.19
N PRO A 504 10.60 -1.24 -31.39
CA PRO A 504 10.82 -2.10 -32.55
C PRO A 504 12.30 -2.18 -32.97
N ALA A 505 13.12 -1.17 -32.66
CA ALA A 505 14.56 -1.20 -32.93
C ALA A 505 15.35 -2.02 -31.89
N LYS A 506 14.74 -2.34 -30.74
CA LYS A 506 15.35 -3.08 -29.63
C LYS A 506 14.42 -4.18 -29.10
N PRO A 507 14.04 -5.16 -29.94
CA PRO A 507 13.03 -6.16 -29.58
C PRO A 507 13.37 -7.00 -28.34
N ARG A 508 14.66 -7.17 -28.03
CA ARG A 508 15.11 -7.91 -26.83
C ARG A 508 14.80 -7.21 -25.52
N GLU A 509 14.49 -5.92 -25.53
CA GLU A 509 14.12 -5.21 -24.32
C GLU A 509 12.65 -5.45 -23.93
N GLY A 510 11.80 -5.90 -24.87
CA GLY A 510 10.40 -6.20 -24.64
C GLY A 510 9.53 -4.98 -24.32
N ALA A 511 8.29 -5.24 -23.89
CA ALA A 511 7.35 -4.21 -23.45
C ALA A 511 7.56 -3.88 -21.95
N PRO A 512 7.48 -2.61 -21.55
CA PRO A 512 7.72 -2.20 -20.16
C PRO A 512 6.65 -2.62 -19.15
N ILE A 513 5.47 -3.01 -19.60
CA ILE A 513 4.36 -3.46 -18.74
C ILE A 513 4.52 -4.90 -18.22
N GLY A 514 5.48 -5.66 -18.74
CA GLY A 514 5.74 -7.05 -18.35
C GLY A 514 6.41 -7.85 -19.48
N PRO A 515 7.32 -8.82 -19.20
CA PRO A 515 7.97 -9.19 -17.92
C PRO A 515 8.75 -8.06 -17.23
N GLN A 516 9.18 -8.26 -15.97
CA GLN A 516 9.85 -7.24 -15.15
C GLN A 516 11.26 -7.66 -14.70
N ALA A 517 12.19 -6.73 -14.72
CA ALA A 517 13.50 -6.82 -14.09
C ALA A 517 13.53 -6.00 -12.78
N PRO A 518 14.55 -6.15 -11.93
CA PRO A 518 14.71 -5.32 -10.73
C PRO A 518 14.59 -3.81 -11.03
N GLY A 519 13.81 -3.12 -10.20
CA GLY A 519 13.49 -1.69 -10.32
C GLY A 519 12.31 -1.34 -11.22
N ASP A 520 11.72 -2.29 -11.93
CA ASP A 520 10.69 -1.98 -12.92
C ASP A 520 9.32 -1.60 -12.36
N LEU A 521 8.96 -2.02 -11.15
CA LEU A 521 7.66 -1.65 -10.58
C LEU A 521 7.68 -0.23 -10.00
N THR A 522 8.82 0.22 -9.47
CA THR A 522 8.94 1.53 -8.81
C THR A 522 9.47 2.62 -9.72
N ARG A 523 10.07 2.29 -10.89
CA ARG A 523 10.64 3.29 -11.82
C ARG A 523 9.66 4.37 -12.30
N TRP A 524 8.38 4.05 -12.33
CA TRP A 524 7.29 4.94 -12.74
C TRP A 524 6.97 6.04 -11.73
N MET A 525 7.32 5.82 -10.47
CA MET A 525 6.93 6.69 -9.36
C MET A 525 7.73 7.99 -9.37
N GLY A 526 7.30 8.97 -8.56
CA GLY A 526 8.04 10.22 -8.41
C GLY A 526 9.47 10.01 -7.89
N VAL A 527 10.39 10.82 -8.41
CA VAL A 527 11.78 10.91 -7.95
C VAL A 527 12.12 12.36 -7.59
N PRO A 528 12.42 12.65 -6.31
CA PRO A 528 12.28 11.75 -5.17
C PRO A 528 10.82 11.60 -4.70
N TRP A 529 10.49 10.48 -4.06
CA TRP A 529 9.11 10.17 -3.64
C TRP A 529 8.48 11.16 -2.65
N GLN A 530 9.26 11.90 -1.86
CA GLN A 530 8.73 12.82 -0.84
C GLN A 530 7.96 13.99 -1.46
N GLY A 531 8.36 14.44 -2.66
CA GLY A 531 7.64 15.48 -3.39
C GLY A 531 6.25 15.00 -3.79
N ASP A 532 6.19 13.79 -4.36
CA ASP A 532 4.93 13.11 -4.69
C ASP A 532 4.03 13.01 -3.44
N ALA A 533 4.59 12.52 -2.32
CA ALA A 533 3.86 12.39 -1.06
C ALA A 533 3.27 13.71 -0.52
N PHE A 534 3.95 14.85 -0.72
CA PHE A 534 3.38 16.16 -0.37
C PHE A 534 2.27 16.58 -1.35
N SER A 535 2.42 16.28 -2.64
CA SER A 535 1.42 16.60 -3.67
C SER A 535 0.13 15.79 -3.55
N CYS A 536 0.20 14.61 -2.93
CA CYS A 536 -0.90 13.67 -2.67
C CYS A 536 -1.89 14.18 -1.60
N GLN A 537 -2.54 15.34 -1.79
CA GLN A 537 -3.44 15.96 -0.80
C GLN A 537 -4.83 16.26 -1.41
N ALA A 538 -5.54 17.25 -0.85
CA ALA A 538 -6.79 17.75 -1.41
C ALA A 538 -6.55 18.55 -2.69
N VAL A 539 -7.51 18.51 -3.62
CA VAL A 539 -7.52 19.35 -4.82
C VAL A 539 -8.74 20.24 -4.78
N LEU A 540 -8.51 21.54 -4.69
CA LEU A 540 -9.58 22.53 -4.66
C LEU A 540 -10.25 22.65 -6.03
N THR A 541 -11.58 22.72 -6.04
CA THR A 541 -12.40 22.92 -7.23
C THR A 541 -13.18 24.22 -7.12
N ALA A 542 -13.68 24.74 -8.26
CA ALA A 542 -14.46 25.97 -8.28
C ALA A 542 -15.77 25.89 -7.47
N SER A 543 -16.34 24.68 -7.29
CA SER A 543 -17.55 24.47 -6.48
C SER A 543 -17.30 24.52 -4.97
N GLY A 544 -16.04 24.46 -4.53
CA GLY A 544 -15.64 24.45 -3.12
C GLY A 544 -15.85 23.09 -2.42
N PHE A 545 -17.01 22.47 -2.57
CA PHE A 545 -17.38 21.21 -1.90
C PHE A 545 -18.17 20.23 -2.80
N PRO A 546 -18.11 18.91 -2.54
CA PRO A 546 -17.14 18.27 -1.67
C PRO A 546 -15.72 18.35 -2.26
N THR A 547 -14.70 18.62 -1.44
CA THR A 547 -13.32 18.71 -1.93
C THR A 547 -12.77 17.30 -2.16
N PRO A 548 -12.40 16.93 -3.39
CA PRO A 548 -11.83 15.62 -3.65
C PRO A 548 -10.39 15.52 -3.15
N VAL A 549 -10.00 14.28 -2.87
CA VAL A 549 -8.67 13.94 -2.33
C VAL A 549 -8.02 12.83 -3.17
N TRP A 550 -6.70 12.72 -3.07
CA TRP A 550 -5.92 11.66 -3.72
C TRP A 550 -5.94 10.33 -2.96
N TRP A 551 -5.06 10.11 -1.98
CA TRP A 551 -4.86 8.80 -1.32
C TRP A 551 -4.81 8.89 0.21
N PRO A 552 -5.92 9.25 0.88
CA PRO A 552 -5.93 9.64 2.28
C PRO A 552 -5.61 8.49 3.25
N ALA A 553 -5.79 7.22 2.84
CA ALA A 553 -5.46 6.06 3.66
C ALA A 553 -3.94 5.80 3.81
N LEU A 554 -3.12 6.34 2.91
CA LEU A 554 -1.66 6.23 2.98
C LEU A 554 -1.03 7.54 3.46
N LEU A 555 -1.52 8.64 2.89
CA LEU A 555 -1.08 10.00 3.12
C LEU A 555 -2.32 10.80 3.56
N PRO A 556 -2.63 10.87 4.87
CA PRO A 556 -3.81 11.56 5.36
C PRO A 556 -3.91 12.99 4.83
N VAL A 557 -5.14 13.48 4.69
CA VAL A 557 -5.41 14.85 4.21
C VAL A 557 -5.92 15.71 5.35
N ASP A 558 -6.98 15.26 6.02
CA ASP A 558 -7.58 15.93 7.17
C ASP A 558 -7.63 15.00 8.37
N VAL A 559 -7.15 15.45 9.53
CA VAL A 559 -6.95 14.59 10.70
C VAL A 559 -7.46 15.23 11.98
N LEU A 560 -7.69 14.41 13.02
CA LEU A 560 -7.91 14.86 14.40
C LEU A 560 -6.57 14.91 15.16
N PRO A 561 -6.04 16.08 15.53
CA PRO A 561 -4.79 16.18 16.29
C PRO A 561 -4.88 15.60 17.69
N GLU A 562 -3.76 15.06 18.20
CA GLU A 562 -3.61 14.58 19.59
C GLU A 562 -4.13 15.59 20.63
N THR A 563 -3.79 16.88 20.50
CA THR A 563 -4.28 17.91 21.43
C THR A 563 -5.81 18.06 21.41
N PHE A 564 -6.45 17.95 20.24
CA PHE A 564 -7.91 18.04 20.16
C PHE A 564 -8.55 16.80 20.74
N TYR A 565 -7.98 15.62 20.49
CA TYR A 565 -8.39 14.38 21.15
C TYR A 565 -8.33 14.48 22.68
N GLU A 566 -7.25 15.03 23.25
CA GLU A 566 -7.14 15.24 24.70
C GLU A 566 -8.30 16.09 25.24
N HIS A 567 -8.74 17.11 24.50
CA HIS A 567 -9.90 17.92 24.87
C HIS A 567 -11.25 17.19 24.68
N VAL A 568 -11.40 16.36 23.64
CA VAL A 568 -12.60 15.50 23.48
C VAL A 568 -12.77 14.56 24.68
N MET A 569 -11.66 14.10 25.27
CA MET A 569 -11.66 13.17 26.40
C MET A 569 -11.91 13.84 27.77
N ARG A 570 -11.89 15.17 27.85
CA ARG A 570 -12.12 15.91 29.10
C ARG A 570 -13.58 15.85 29.54
N THR A 571 -13.82 15.24 30.69
CA THR A 571 -15.16 15.12 31.30
C THR A 571 -15.58 16.37 32.08
N ASP A 572 -14.68 17.35 32.24
CA ASP A 572 -14.97 18.64 32.87
C ASP A 572 -15.49 19.69 31.88
N LEU A 573 -15.42 19.41 30.58
CA LEU A 573 -16.03 20.22 29.52
C LEU A 573 -17.46 19.78 29.25
N SER A 574 -18.31 20.71 28.80
CA SER A 574 -19.63 20.38 28.27
C SER A 574 -19.55 19.52 27.02
N ASP A 575 -20.60 18.74 26.73
CA ASP A 575 -20.67 17.93 25.51
C ASP A 575 -20.51 18.79 24.25
N GLU A 576 -21.05 20.01 24.24
CA GLU A 576 -20.91 20.94 23.11
C GLU A 576 -19.44 21.35 22.89
N GLU A 577 -18.72 21.71 23.96
CA GLU A 577 -17.30 22.06 23.86
C GLU A 577 -16.46 20.89 23.37
N ARG A 578 -16.75 19.67 23.85
CA ARG A 578 -16.06 18.44 23.41
C ARG A 578 -16.33 18.16 21.94
N LEU A 579 -17.58 18.33 21.48
CA LEU A 579 -17.94 18.16 20.07
C LEU A 579 -17.27 19.18 19.16
N ARG A 580 -17.04 20.43 19.62
CA ARG A 580 -16.26 21.42 18.84
C ARG A 580 -14.85 20.90 18.52
N PHE A 581 -14.16 20.31 19.49
CA PHE A 581 -12.83 19.71 19.25
C PHE A 581 -12.90 18.46 18.36
N TYR A 582 -13.93 17.62 18.54
CA TYR A 582 -14.11 16.41 17.74
C TYR A 582 -14.32 16.72 16.25
N HIS A 583 -15.15 17.72 15.95
CA HIS A 583 -15.48 18.10 14.58
C HIS A 583 -14.40 18.96 13.90
N ALA A 584 -13.45 19.51 14.66
CA ALA A 584 -12.36 20.34 14.13
C ALA A 584 -11.24 19.49 13.50
N ARG A 585 -11.39 19.16 12.21
CA ARG A 585 -10.31 18.52 11.43
C ARG A 585 -9.31 19.57 10.96
N VAL A 586 -8.03 19.17 10.86
CA VAL A 586 -6.96 20.05 10.36
C VAL A 586 -6.17 19.35 9.25
N PRO A 587 -5.55 20.13 8.33
CA PRO A 587 -4.70 19.54 7.31
C PRO A 587 -3.53 18.75 7.92
N TRP A 588 -3.30 17.54 7.43
CA TRP A 588 -2.18 16.71 7.86
C TRP A 588 -0.84 17.32 7.42
N ALA A 589 -0.77 17.85 6.20
CA ALA A 589 0.39 18.55 5.63
C ALA A 589 0.68 19.94 6.25
N ARG A 590 -0.11 20.39 7.25
CA ARG A 590 0.00 21.74 7.83
C ARG A 590 1.43 22.09 8.26
N GLY A 591 1.93 23.25 7.83
CA GLY A 591 3.27 23.73 8.15
C GLY A 591 4.43 23.06 7.41
N ALA A 592 4.19 21.98 6.64
CA ALA A 592 5.27 21.33 5.87
C ALA A 592 5.85 22.27 4.79
N ALA A 593 4.99 23.05 4.13
CA ALA A 593 5.40 24.07 3.17
C ALA A 593 6.09 25.29 3.81
N GLY A 594 5.84 25.55 5.09
CA GLY A 594 6.40 26.70 5.79
C GLY A 594 5.65 27.03 7.07
N ILE A 595 6.36 27.56 8.05
CA ILE A 595 5.79 28.06 9.31
C ILE A 595 6.42 29.40 9.67
N GLY A 596 5.63 30.32 10.22
CA GLY A 596 6.10 31.63 10.68
C GLY A 596 5.49 32.80 9.92
N LEU A 597 5.76 34.01 10.40
CA LEU A 597 5.29 35.26 9.80
C LEU A 597 6.05 35.53 8.48
N HIS A 598 5.33 35.95 7.44
CA HIS A 598 5.86 36.25 6.10
C HIS A 598 6.56 35.08 5.38
N VAL A 599 6.23 33.83 5.73
CA VAL A 599 6.67 32.66 4.96
C VAL A 599 5.73 32.43 3.79
N GLU A 600 6.30 32.26 2.59
CA GLU A 600 5.54 32.01 1.35
C GLU A 600 4.65 30.77 1.48
N ALA A 601 5.23 29.65 1.93
CA ALA A 601 4.54 28.37 2.17
C ALA A 601 3.75 27.85 0.96
N GLY A 602 4.32 28.03 -0.24
CA GLY A 602 3.70 27.60 -1.49
C GLY A 602 3.80 26.08 -1.72
N TYR A 603 3.11 25.60 -2.75
CA TYR A 603 3.13 24.19 -3.16
C TYR A 603 4.57 23.69 -3.38
N THR A 604 5.38 24.42 -4.12
CA THR A 604 6.77 24.04 -4.42
C THR A 604 7.67 24.05 -3.17
N ASP A 605 7.38 24.88 -2.18
CA ASP A 605 8.11 24.85 -0.90
C ASP A 605 7.82 23.57 -0.14
N GLY A 606 6.57 23.11 -0.15
CA GLY A 606 6.18 21.84 0.44
C GLY A 606 6.86 20.63 -0.23
N LEU A 607 6.91 20.59 -1.56
CA LEU A 607 7.64 19.55 -2.30
C LEU A 607 9.10 19.43 -1.83
N ARG A 608 9.78 20.57 -1.69
CA ARG A 608 11.19 20.63 -1.28
C ARG A 608 11.37 20.25 0.19
N ARG A 609 10.54 20.80 1.07
CA ARG A 609 10.68 20.63 2.52
C ARG A 609 10.28 19.24 3.00
N MET A 610 9.38 18.55 2.29
CA MET A 610 8.97 17.19 2.66
C MET A 610 10.15 16.19 2.64
N ILE A 611 11.17 16.45 1.82
CA ILE A 611 12.42 15.66 1.78
C ILE A 611 13.07 15.58 3.17
N GLU A 612 13.05 16.69 3.91
CA GLU A 612 13.63 16.80 5.25
C GLU A 612 12.61 16.51 6.38
N LEU A 613 11.32 16.79 6.13
CA LEU A 613 10.29 16.81 7.16
C LEU A 613 9.46 15.54 7.28
N TRP A 614 9.52 14.61 6.31
CA TRP A 614 8.60 13.46 6.27
C TRP A 614 8.59 12.63 7.57
N THR A 615 9.74 12.47 8.23
CA THR A 615 9.86 11.73 9.50
C THR A 615 9.15 12.42 10.67
N ARG A 616 8.88 13.72 10.55
CA ARG A 616 8.21 14.56 11.54
C ARG A 616 6.68 14.56 11.38
N MET A 617 6.16 14.13 10.25
CA MET A 617 4.71 14.06 10.01
C MET A 617 4.04 13.10 11.00
N GLY A 618 2.82 13.43 11.46
CA GLY A 618 2.12 12.59 12.42
C GLY A 618 1.61 11.28 11.81
N VAL A 619 1.44 10.26 12.65
CA VAL A 619 0.89 8.95 12.26
C VAL A 619 -0.51 8.80 12.87
N LEU A 620 -1.48 8.40 12.05
CA LEU A 620 -2.86 8.20 12.45
C LEU A 620 -3.04 6.81 13.06
N VAL A 621 -3.57 6.78 14.28
CA VAL A 621 -3.66 5.56 15.10
C VAL A 621 -4.99 5.51 15.85
N ARG A 622 -5.47 4.29 16.09
CA ARG A 622 -6.71 4.02 16.85
C ARG A 622 -6.53 4.41 18.31
N ARG A 623 -7.47 5.15 18.87
CA ARG A 623 -7.53 5.52 20.29
C ARG A 623 -8.96 5.33 20.82
N PRO A 624 -9.14 5.07 22.13
CA PRO A 624 -10.47 5.00 22.73
C PRO A 624 -11.24 6.30 22.55
N GLY A 625 -12.52 6.20 22.22
CA GLY A 625 -13.44 7.33 22.20
C GLY A 625 -13.92 7.72 23.60
N PRO A 626 -14.49 8.92 23.74
CA PRO A 626 -15.09 9.39 24.99
C PRO A 626 -16.29 8.54 25.40
N LYS A 627 -16.39 8.18 26.68
CA LYS A 627 -17.60 7.55 27.23
C LYS A 627 -18.72 8.58 27.36
N GLY A 628 -19.93 8.19 26.97
CA GLY A 628 -21.16 8.96 27.19
C GLY A 628 -21.36 10.20 26.30
N LEU A 629 -20.47 10.45 25.32
CA LEU A 629 -20.63 11.56 24.38
C LEU A 629 -21.39 11.08 23.13
N THR A 630 -22.66 11.47 23.03
CA THR A 630 -23.51 11.10 21.88
C THR A 630 -22.93 11.64 20.58
N GLY A 631 -22.90 10.81 19.53
CA GLY A 631 -22.38 11.19 18.21
C GLY A 631 -20.88 11.00 18.00
N VAL A 632 -20.15 10.50 19.02
CA VAL A 632 -18.74 10.13 18.90
C VAL A 632 -18.58 8.62 19.10
N PRO A 633 -17.90 7.90 18.18
CA PRO A 633 -17.76 6.45 18.27
C PRO A 633 -16.80 6.02 19.40
N GLU A 634 -16.93 4.78 19.86
CA GLU A 634 -16.08 4.19 20.92
C GLU A 634 -14.61 4.05 20.53
N VAL A 635 -14.31 4.10 19.24
CA VAL A 635 -12.96 4.11 18.70
C VAL A 635 -12.85 5.28 17.74
N ILE A 636 -11.82 6.10 17.93
CA ILE A 636 -11.50 7.21 17.03
C ILE A 636 -10.07 7.06 16.51
N TYR A 637 -9.76 7.73 15.41
CA TYR A 637 -8.40 7.76 14.87
C TYR A 637 -7.80 9.15 15.08
N VAL A 638 -6.59 9.17 15.64
CA VAL A 638 -5.92 10.38 16.13
C VAL A 638 -4.55 10.49 15.49
N GLU A 639 -4.18 11.69 15.05
CA GLU A 639 -2.81 11.99 14.63
C GLU A 639 -1.93 12.09 15.88
N THR A 640 -1.02 11.12 16.03
CA THR A 640 -0.07 11.08 17.14
C THR A 640 1.35 11.22 16.63
N GLN A 641 2.30 11.43 17.56
CA GLN A 641 3.73 11.41 17.25
C GLN A 641 4.18 12.42 16.18
N ARG A 642 3.41 13.51 15.98
CA ARG A 642 3.79 14.66 15.15
C ARG A 642 4.94 15.41 15.81
N GLY A 643 5.96 15.74 15.01
CA GLY A 643 7.10 16.57 15.40
C GLY A 643 6.94 18.03 14.99
N SER A 644 7.93 18.86 15.33
CA SER A 644 7.97 20.26 14.89
C SER A 644 8.19 20.35 13.37
N MET A 645 7.40 21.17 12.68
CA MET A 645 7.62 21.50 11.27
C MET A 645 8.65 22.62 11.07
N ASP A 646 9.18 23.18 12.18
CA ASP A 646 10.34 24.05 12.14
C ASP A 646 11.58 23.23 11.85
N ILE A 647 12.15 23.34 10.65
CA ILE A 647 13.36 22.57 10.27
C ILE A 647 14.52 22.84 11.23
N ALA A 648 14.62 24.05 11.79
CA ALA A 648 15.66 24.42 12.73
C ALA A 648 15.43 23.87 14.16
N ALA A 649 14.20 23.46 14.49
CA ALA A 649 13.94 22.84 15.78
C ALA A 649 14.62 21.46 15.88
N PRO A 650 15.16 21.10 17.06
CA PRO A 650 15.75 19.79 17.26
C PRO A 650 14.68 18.70 17.06
N PHE A 651 15.11 17.51 16.65
CA PHE A 651 14.22 16.35 16.65
C PHE A 651 13.60 16.16 18.04
N PRO A 652 12.28 15.96 18.14
CA PRO A 652 11.62 15.80 19.42
C PRO A 652 12.15 14.55 20.13
N ARG A 653 12.89 14.73 21.24
CA ARG A 653 13.18 13.64 22.19
C ARG A 653 11.95 13.47 23.07
N ARG A 654 11.30 12.30 23.03
CA ARG A 654 10.11 12.00 23.84
C ARG A 654 10.47 11.16 25.06
#